data_AF-A0A7C7WMW3-F1
#
_entry.id   AF-A0A7C7WMW3-F1
#
_cell.length_a   1.000
_cell.length_b   1.000
_cell.length_c   1.000
_cell.angle_alpha   90.00
_cell.angle_beta   90.00
_cell.angle_gamma   90.00
#
_symmetry.space_group_name_H-M   'P 1'
#
loop_
_entity.id
_entity.type
_entity.pdbx_description
1 polymer ?
#
loop_
_entity_poly.entity_id
_entity_poly.type
_entity_poly.pdbx_seq_one_letter_code
_entity_poly.pdbx_strand_id
1 'polypeptide(L)'
;MKLGKLIGVLLAVLVLIPVGASAQSQFAGNVQDDTGGALPGVTVTAASEALIEGSRLAVTDQYQIIVKVGFEHSWAWHINTRSTNANLFQVYGDDPNPFGIITPIVDANSSFASTNLAAGTAPGLIGDPRSVTVYNDPSIARVNIDYDSGIYAQDSWTIDRLTINYGGRFDFAKSSVDAVTKPAGRFTRSVTFRQEDLLDIPRFGPDFSPRFSLAYDAFGNGKTALKFGFNRYQNGYGDSWPRRYQPALQDSESRLWNDITLGADGLLPAGCSLNGIGCADPYGTNGDNIAQDWKIGTTANSSFGFRETDLPADDLSRGHQDLLTIGIQQEVRPGLSVSAEWRRRWFRNPEFNDNTLRSFSDFGDPIQVVAPLPYIGTLPIYNIDPAVRPLIAEVDANFDGDGYKNEYTGFELSFQGRLDGGGSVFGGWSMDTPGTSWFSGGGLLDGCSIRRGEDDDPNSLRFCDAFSYPTPCRHEFKVAGNYPLPWYDLMVAGTVIANAGGYAGDAISETRSFTRTSDRYTAPFYTAVNCTGTFVLGAPIITNANGGVVSPTVGTSTTSNTQTLLPGNSVKFPPYWIQMDASIAKTIALGGRVRWEVRAEGFNLSNAGFERGTRSTRGTSVGRQSGNFEYASVINNGRILRLSTTARW
;
A
#
# COMPACT_ATOMS: atom_id res chain seq x y z
N MET A 1 -41.22 23.91 -26.16
CA MET A 1 -40.28 23.77 -27.31
C MET A 1 -38.78 23.76 -26.94
N LYS A 2 -38.36 23.89 -25.66
CA LYS A 2 -36.93 24.00 -25.30
C LYS A 2 -36.23 22.69 -24.87
N LEU A 3 -36.97 21.65 -24.48
CA LEU A 3 -36.39 20.37 -24.04
C LEU A 3 -35.89 19.50 -25.22
N GLY A 4 -36.59 19.50 -26.36
CA GLY A 4 -36.22 18.70 -27.54
C GLY A 4 -34.95 19.19 -28.26
N LYS A 5 -34.61 20.48 -28.17
CA LYS A 5 -33.36 21.01 -28.74
C LYS A 5 -32.14 20.65 -27.88
N LEU A 6 -32.30 20.50 -26.56
CA LEU A 6 -31.22 20.13 -25.64
C LEU A 6 -30.79 18.66 -25.84
N ILE A 7 -31.77 17.77 -26.06
CA ILE A 7 -31.54 16.35 -26.37
C ILE A 7 -30.85 16.19 -27.73
N GLY A 8 -31.21 17.01 -28.72
CA GLY A 8 -30.58 16.99 -30.05
C GLY A 8 -29.11 17.41 -30.05
N VAL A 9 -28.70 18.34 -29.18
CA VAL A 9 -27.29 18.76 -29.05
C VAL A 9 -26.46 17.72 -28.29
N LEU A 10 -27.01 17.10 -27.25
CA LEU A 10 -26.36 16.00 -26.51
C LEU A 10 -26.06 14.78 -27.40
N LEU A 11 -26.98 14.43 -28.32
CA LEU A 11 -26.77 13.35 -29.29
C LEU A 11 -25.78 13.70 -30.41
N ALA A 12 -25.65 14.98 -30.78
CA ALA A 12 -24.70 15.40 -31.81
C ALA A 12 -23.24 15.41 -31.32
N VAL A 13 -23.00 15.59 -30.02
CA VAL A 13 -21.66 15.55 -29.42
C VAL A 13 -21.14 14.11 -29.24
N LEU A 14 -22.04 13.12 -29.16
CA LEU A 14 -21.71 11.69 -29.09
C LEU A 14 -21.07 11.11 -30.37
N VAL A 15 -21.08 11.84 -31.50
CA VAL A 15 -20.61 11.34 -32.81
C VAL A 15 -19.26 11.94 -33.25
N LEU A 16 -18.65 12.84 -32.46
CA LEU A 16 -17.37 13.48 -32.82
C LEU A 16 -16.22 12.95 -31.94
N ILE A 17 -15.38 12.10 -32.54
CA ILE A 17 -14.08 11.64 -32.01
C ILE A 17 -13.16 12.87 -31.80
N PRO A 18 -12.45 13.03 -30.66
CA PRO A 18 -11.63 14.22 -30.46
C PRO A 18 -10.21 14.05 -31.02
N VAL A 19 -9.85 14.94 -31.95
CA VAL A 19 -8.46 15.32 -32.24
C VAL A 19 -8.06 16.37 -31.20
N GLY A 20 -6.98 16.12 -30.45
CA GLY A 20 -6.21 17.09 -29.65
C GLY A 20 -6.99 17.92 -28.61
N ALA A 21 -6.94 17.54 -27.34
CA ALA A 21 -7.45 18.37 -26.25
C ALA A 21 -6.44 19.47 -25.85
N SER A 22 -6.82 20.73 -25.99
CA SER A 22 -6.13 21.89 -25.39
C SER A 22 -6.86 22.34 -24.12
N ALA A 23 -6.13 22.68 -23.07
CA ALA A 23 -6.70 23.17 -21.81
C ALA A 23 -7.55 24.45 -22.00
N GLN A 24 -8.79 24.45 -21.50
CA GLN A 24 -9.61 25.66 -21.41
C GLN A 24 -9.23 26.45 -20.16
N SER A 25 -8.76 27.68 -20.33
CA SER A 25 -8.63 28.65 -19.23
C SER A 25 -9.98 29.33 -18.97
N GLN A 26 -10.34 29.46 -17.68
CA GLN A 26 -11.62 30.03 -17.23
C GLN A 26 -11.38 31.43 -16.67
N PHE A 27 -12.23 32.41 -17.03
CA PHE A 27 -12.24 33.76 -16.47
C PHE A 27 -13.57 33.98 -15.74
N ALA A 28 -13.52 34.50 -14.51
CA ALA A 28 -14.69 34.86 -13.71
C ALA A 28 -14.48 36.24 -13.08
N GLY A 29 -15.55 37.04 -12.97
CA GLY A 29 -15.53 38.38 -12.40
C GLY A 29 -16.94 38.95 -12.21
N ASN A 30 -17.08 39.93 -11.32
CA ASN A 30 -18.35 40.59 -11.03
C ASN A 30 -18.43 41.93 -11.78
N VAL A 31 -19.59 42.24 -12.35
CA VAL A 31 -19.89 43.55 -12.94
C VAL A 31 -20.91 44.25 -12.05
N GLN A 32 -20.54 45.41 -11.54
CA GLN A 32 -21.36 46.22 -10.63
C GLN A 32 -21.58 47.63 -11.19
N ASP A 33 -22.68 48.27 -10.81
CA ASP A 33 -22.92 49.70 -11.03
C ASP A 33 -22.21 50.58 -9.98
N ASP A 34 -22.35 51.91 -10.12
CA ASP A 34 -21.75 52.91 -9.23
C ASP A 34 -22.28 52.87 -7.78
N THR A 35 -23.31 52.06 -7.51
CA THR A 35 -23.88 51.82 -6.18
C THR A 35 -23.49 50.45 -5.60
N GLY A 36 -22.73 49.65 -6.35
CA GLY A 36 -22.32 48.28 -5.98
C GLY A 36 -23.35 47.20 -6.34
N GLY A 37 -24.43 47.54 -7.05
CA GLY A 37 -25.46 46.61 -7.49
C GLY A 37 -24.98 45.75 -8.67
N ALA A 38 -25.21 44.43 -8.64
CA ALA A 38 -24.88 43.55 -9.75
C ALA A 38 -25.69 43.90 -11.00
N LEU A 39 -25.05 43.96 -12.16
CA LEU A 39 -25.68 44.29 -13.44
C LEU A 39 -25.90 43.04 -14.29
N PRO A 40 -27.08 42.39 -14.25
CA PRO A 40 -27.42 41.26 -15.13
C PRO A 40 -27.79 41.74 -16.54
N GLY A 41 -27.51 40.91 -17.55
CA GLY A 41 -27.86 41.13 -18.97
C GLY A 41 -26.85 41.99 -19.75
N VAL A 42 -25.72 42.36 -19.16
CA VAL A 42 -24.69 43.19 -19.78
C VAL A 42 -23.68 42.31 -20.53
N THR A 43 -23.39 42.65 -21.78
CA THR A 43 -22.35 41.98 -22.55
C THR A 43 -20.97 42.52 -22.17
N VAL A 44 -20.10 41.68 -21.66
CA VAL A 44 -18.71 41.96 -21.29
C VAL A 44 -17.79 41.36 -22.33
N THR A 45 -16.84 42.14 -22.82
CA THR A 45 -15.76 41.66 -23.69
C THR A 45 -14.44 41.72 -22.93
N ALA A 46 -13.79 40.58 -22.74
CA ALA A 46 -12.44 40.52 -22.19
C ALA A 46 -11.46 40.17 -23.31
N ALA A 47 -10.49 41.06 -23.58
CA ALA A 47 -9.46 40.86 -24.60
C ALA A 47 -8.08 40.73 -23.95
N SER A 48 -7.27 39.77 -24.42
CA SER A 48 -5.92 39.52 -23.93
C SER A 48 -5.13 38.73 -24.96
N GLU A 49 -3.84 39.05 -25.14
CA GLU A 49 -2.93 38.29 -26.00
C GLU A 49 -2.65 36.87 -25.45
N ALA A 50 -2.95 36.62 -24.17
CA ALA A 50 -2.85 35.29 -23.55
C ALA A 50 -4.10 34.42 -23.78
N LEU A 51 -5.17 34.96 -24.37
CA LEU A 51 -6.38 34.22 -24.73
C LEU A 51 -6.21 33.61 -26.12
N ILE A 52 -6.52 32.32 -26.25
CA ILE A 52 -6.43 31.56 -27.52
C ILE A 52 -7.24 32.23 -28.64
N GLU A 53 -8.37 32.87 -28.30
CA GLU A 53 -9.30 33.51 -29.25
C GLU A 53 -9.11 35.04 -29.33
N GLY A 54 -8.13 35.61 -28.62
CA GLY A 54 -7.84 37.06 -28.57
C GLY A 54 -8.87 37.91 -27.81
N SER A 55 -10.16 37.55 -27.85
CA SER A 55 -11.22 38.16 -27.04
C SER A 55 -12.35 37.17 -26.75
N ARG A 56 -12.99 37.30 -25.58
CA ARG A 56 -14.15 36.49 -25.15
C ARG A 56 -15.31 37.40 -24.80
N LEU A 57 -16.51 37.03 -25.27
CA LEU A 57 -17.78 37.69 -24.98
C LEU A 57 -18.57 36.87 -23.94
N ALA A 58 -19.10 37.52 -22.91
CA ALA A 58 -20.01 36.91 -21.94
C ALA A 58 -21.15 37.87 -21.61
N VAL A 59 -22.36 37.37 -21.41
CA VAL A 59 -23.49 38.16 -20.89
C VAL A 59 -23.58 37.88 -19.39
N THR A 60 -23.60 38.92 -18.56
CA THR A 60 -23.75 38.78 -17.11
C THR A 60 -25.13 38.18 -16.80
N ASP A 61 -25.20 37.26 -15.85
CA ASP A 61 -26.45 36.69 -15.34
C ASP A 61 -26.60 36.98 -13.84
N GLN A 62 -27.85 36.94 -13.35
CA GLN A 62 -28.16 37.00 -11.92
C GLN A 62 -27.93 35.64 -11.23
N TYR A 63 -27.85 34.57 -12.03
CA TYR A 63 -27.60 33.20 -11.63
C TYR A 63 -26.53 32.64 -12.54
N GLN A 64 -25.30 32.54 -12.05
CA GLN A 64 -24.26 31.82 -12.77
C GLN A 64 -24.62 30.34 -12.79
N ILE A 65 -25.21 29.87 -13.89
CA ILE A 65 -25.36 28.44 -14.17
C ILE A 65 -24.10 28.04 -14.94
N ILE A 66 -23.14 27.46 -14.24
CA ILE A 66 -21.88 27.00 -14.83
C ILE A 66 -21.98 25.50 -15.04
N VAL A 67 -22.63 25.08 -16.13
CA VAL A 67 -22.59 23.68 -16.55
C VAL A 67 -21.21 23.38 -17.13
N LYS A 68 -20.41 22.61 -16.39
CA LYS A 68 -19.16 22.04 -16.88
C LYS A 68 -19.41 20.60 -17.28
N VAL A 69 -19.29 20.33 -18.58
CA VAL A 69 -19.18 18.98 -19.11
C VAL A 69 -17.72 18.70 -19.45
N GLY A 70 -17.29 17.45 -19.29
CA GLY A 70 -15.97 17.05 -19.70
C GLY A 70 -15.85 15.56 -19.86
N PHE A 71 -14.73 15.17 -20.48
CA PHE A 71 -14.33 13.79 -20.60
C PHE A 71 -12.89 13.67 -20.10
N GLU A 72 -12.56 12.47 -19.66
CA GLU A 72 -11.24 12.05 -19.27
C GLU A 72 -11.00 10.69 -19.90
N HIS A 73 -9.80 10.47 -20.42
CA HIS A 73 -9.41 9.23 -21.06
C HIS A 73 -7.95 8.97 -20.74
N SER A 74 -7.69 7.77 -20.23
CA SER A 74 -6.35 7.27 -19.99
C SER A 74 -6.21 5.88 -20.60
N TRP A 75 -5.00 5.58 -21.07
CA TRP A 75 -4.62 4.30 -21.64
C TRP A 75 -3.14 4.10 -21.35
N ALA A 76 -2.73 2.84 -21.20
CA ALA A 76 -1.35 2.50 -20.90
C ALA A 76 -1.03 1.09 -21.38
N TRP A 77 0.25 0.80 -21.54
CA TRP A 77 0.74 -0.55 -21.74
C TRP A 77 2.06 -0.73 -21.01
N HIS A 78 2.34 -1.96 -20.59
CA HIS A 78 3.58 -2.30 -19.91
C HIS A 78 4.07 -3.65 -20.42
N ILE A 79 5.35 -3.69 -20.82
CA ILE A 79 6.09 -4.92 -21.08
C ILE A 79 7.06 -5.14 -19.92
N ASN A 80 6.90 -6.25 -19.22
CA ASN A 80 7.82 -6.70 -18.17
C ASN A 80 8.76 -7.76 -18.77
N THR A 81 10.06 -7.43 -18.85
CA THR A 81 11.10 -8.35 -19.29
C THR A 81 12.04 -8.69 -18.16
N ARG A 82 12.23 -9.98 -17.89
CA ARG A 82 13.29 -10.49 -17.03
C ARG A 82 14.16 -11.43 -17.83
N SER A 83 15.44 -11.07 -17.96
CA SER A 83 16.44 -11.82 -18.73
C SER A 83 17.54 -12.37 -17.83
N THR A 84 17.20 -12.76 -16.61
CA THR A 84 18.19 -13.28 -15.66
C THR A 84 18.57 -14.70 -16.04
N ASN A 85 19.86 -15.02 -15.90
CA ASN A 85 20.38 -16.39 -15.97
C ASN A 85 20.70 -16.94 -14.56
N ALA A 86 20.54 -16.12 -13.52
CA ALA A 86 20.76 -16.48 -12.12
C ALA A 86 19.51 -17.15 -11.55
N ASN A 87 19.17 -18.30 -12.13
CA ASN A 87 17.84 -18.92 -12.03
C ASN A 87 17.74 -19.90 -10.87
N LEU A 88 18.57 -19.72 -9.83
CA LEU A 88 18.84 -20.74 -8.83
C LEU A 88 19.26 -20.11 -7.50
N PHE A 89 18.49 -20.37 -6.45
CA PHE A 89 18.83 -19.99 -5.08
C PHE A 89 18.87 -21.26 -4.22
N GLN A 90 19.99 -21.49 -3.54
CA GLN A 90 20.10 -22.60 -2.59
C GLN A 90 19.36 -22.22 -1.31
N VAL A 91 18.49 -23.12 -0.85
CA VAL A 91 17.79 -22.98 0.43
C VAL A 91 18.44 -23.94 1.42
N TYR A 92 19.10 -23.36 2.42
CA TYR A 92 19.69 -24.09 3.53
C TYR A 92 18.64 -24.28 4.62
N GLY A 93 18.65 -25.45 5.29
CA GLY A 93 17.77 -25.71 6.42
C GLY A 93 18.08 -24.82 7.63
N ASP A 94 17.10 -24.64 8.52
CA ASP A 94 17.18 -23.79 9.74
C ASP A 94 18.09 -24.34 10.87
N ASP A 95 19.14 -25.08 10.55
CA ASP A 95 20.15 -25.52 11.53
C ASP A 95 21.18 -24.40 11.80
N PRO A 96 21.75 -24.33 13.02
CA PRO A 96 21.84 -23.15 13.87
C PRO A 96 22.77 -22.07 13.32
N ASN A 97 22.26 -21.33 12.35
CA ASN A 97 22.83 -20.12 11.80
C ASN A 97 21.85 -18.97 12.13
N PRO A 98 22.27 -17.91 12.84
CA PRO A 98 21.42 -16.79 13.25
C PRO A 98 20.94 -15.89 12.09
N PHE A 99 21.24 -16.26 10.85
CA PHE A 99 20.96 -15.52 9.64
C PHE A 99 20.26 -16.42 8.61
N GLY A 100 19.01 -16.83 8.89
CA GLY A 100 18.11 -17.42 7.88
C GLY A 100 17.97 -16.48 6.67
N ILE A 101 18.91 -16.56 5.75
CA ILE A 101 19.10 -15.69 4.60
C ILE A 101 19.14 -16.58 3.38
N ILE A 102 18.34 -16.23 2.38
CA ILE A 102 18.52 -16.65 0.99
C ILE A 102 19.85 -16.01 0.54
N THR A 103 20.96 -16.74 0.56
CA THR A 103 22.25 -16.18 0.16
C THR A 103 22.39 -16.27 -1.37
N PRO A 104 22.71 -15.17 -2.07
CA PRO A 104 23.32 -15.29 -3.38
C PRO A 104 24.67 -16.00 -3.23
N ILE A 105 25.16 -16.61 -4.31
CA ILE A 105 26.41 -17.42 -4.36
C ILE A 105 27.50 -16.78 -3.48
N VAL A 106 27.84 -17.46 -2.38
CA VAL A 106 28.91 -17.04 -1.47
C VAL A 106 30.22 -17.57 -2.04
N ASP A 107 31.01 -16.71 -2.66
CA ASP A 107 32.39 -17.04 -3.03
C ASP A 107 33.34 -16.78 -1.85
N ALA A 108 34.61 -17.19 -2.02
CA ALA A 108 35.66 -17.03 -1.02
C ALA A 108 35.99 -15.56 -0.66
N ASN A 109 35.41 -14.58 -1.36
CA ASN A 109 35.65 -13.15 -1.17
C ASN A 109 34.55 -12.46 -0.35
N SER A 110 33.52 -13.20 0.08
CA SER A 110 32.44 -12.68 0.93
C SER A 110 32.97 -12.19 2.28
N SER A 111 32.57 -10.98 2.68
CA SER A 111 32.98 -10.34 3.94
C SER A 111 32.56 -11.09 5.21
N PHE A 112 31.71 -12.12 5.08
CA PHE A 112 31.25 -12.97 6.18
C PHE A 112 32.00 -14.31 6.28
N ALA A 113 32.84 -14.65 5.30
CA ALA A 113 33.63 -15.89 5.32
C ALA A 113 34.63 -15.93 6.48
N SER A 114 35.16 -14.77 6.88
CA SER A 114 36.12 -14.63 7.98
C SER A 114 35.52 -14.91 9.36
N THR A 115 34.23 -14.63 9.55
CA THR A 115 33.55 -14.78 10.84
C THR A 115 33.24 -16.25 11.15
N ASN A 116 32.90 -17.03 10.12
CA ASN A 116 32.68 -18.48 10.23
C ASN A 116 34.01 -19.23 10.44
N LEU A 117 35.11 -18.76 9.85
CA LEU A 117 36.44 -19.35 10.05
C LEU A 117 37.00 -19.09 11.46
N ALA A 118 36.68 -17.93 12.04
CA ALA A 118 37.15 -17.53 13.37
C ALA A 118 36.47 -18.29 14.52
N ALA A 119 35.29 -18.88 14.31
CA ALA A 119 34.55 -19.63 15.32
C ALA A 119 34.96 -21.11 15.44
N GLY A 120 35.94 -21.58 14.66
CA GLY A 120 36.41 -22.98 14.69
C GLY A 120 35.38 -24.00 14.20
N THR A 121 34.29 -23.55 13.59
CA THR A 121 33.27 -24.39 12.95
C THR A 121 33.82 -24.97 11.66
N ALA A 122 33.75 -26.29 11.50
CA ALA A 122 34.18 -26.97 10.27
C ALA A 122 33.48 -26.36 9.03
N PRO A 123 34.16 -26.27 7.87
CA PRO A 123 33.49 -25.95 6.60
C PRO A 123 32.42 -27.03 6.37
N GLY A 124 31.15 -26.67 6.57
CA GLY A 124 30.05 -27.65 6.62
C GLY A 124 28.92 -27.32 7.62
N LEU A 125 29.07 -26.28 8.46
CA LEU A 125 27.97 -25.75 9.29
C LEU A 125 27.12 -24.68 8.56
N ILE A 126 27.09 -24.71 7.23
CA ILE A 126 25.97 -24.19 6.46
C ILE A 126 25.00 -25.37 6.42
N GLY A 127 23.84 -25.28 7.10
CA GLY A 127 22.95 -26.42 7.33
C GLY A 127 22.66 -27.23 6.07
N ASP A 128 22.38 -28.54 6.22
CA ASP A 128 22.18 -29.46 5.09
C ASP A 128 21.29 -28.83 4.02
N PRO A 129 21.83 -28.57 2.82
CA PRO A 129 21.03 -28.00 1.77
C PRO A 129 19.95 -28.98 1.32
N ARG A 130 18.70 -28.52 1.33
CA ARG A 130 17.53 -29.40 1.14
C ARG A 130 16.86 -29.20 -0.21
N SER A 131 16.99 -27.99 -0.77
CA SER A 131 16.30 -27.62 -2.00
C SER A 131 16.95 -26.43 -2.67
N VAL A 132 16.63 -26.27 -3.95
CA VAL A 132 16.90 -25.05 -4.72
C VAL A 132 15.59 -24.45 -5.19
N THR A 133 15.46 -23.14 -5.10
CA THR A 133 14.39 -22.42 -5.80
C THR A 133 14.85 -22.12 -7.21
N VAL A 134 14.14 -22.64 -8.19
CA VAL A 134 14.37 -22.34 -9.60
C VAL A 134 13.32 -21.38 -10.14
N TYR A 135 13.72 -20.53 -11.07
CA TYR A 135 12.83 -19.58 -11.74
C TYR A 135 12.59 -19.97 -13.19
N ASN A 136 11.42 -19.59 -13.69
CA ASN A 136 11.02 -19.84 -15.07
C ASN A 136 11.65 -18.84 -16.07
N ASP A 137 12.66 -18.06 -15.67
CA ASP A 137 13.31 -17.04 -16.50
C ASP A 137 13.99 -17.64 -17.76
N PRO A 138 14.10 -16.87 -18.87
CA PRO A 138 13.63 -15.50 -19.03
C PRO A 138 12.11 -15.40 -19.18
N SER A 139 11.51 -14.34 -18.66
CA SER A 139 10.07 -14.05 -18.79
C SER A 139 9.84 -12.73 -19.55
N ILE A 140 8.84 -12.75 -20.43
CA ILE A 140 8.37 -11.56 -21.16
C ILE A 140 6.86 -11.56 -21.05
N ALA A 141 6.31 -10.55 -20.39
CA ALA A 141 4.88 -10.40 -20.17
C ALA A 141 4.44 -9.03 -20.69
N ARG A 142 3.26 -8.97 -21.31
CA ARG A 142 2.66 -7.72 -21.78
C ARG A 142 1.23 -7.60 -21.25
N VAL A 143 0.93 -6.42 -20.74
CA VAL A 143 -0.42 -6.06 -20.27
C VAL A 143 -0.77 -4.67 -20.79
N ASN A 144 -2.05 -4.42 -21.01
CA ASN A 144 -2.56 -3.13 -21.42
C ASN A 144 -3.73 -2.68 -20.54
N ILE A 145 -3.82 -1.38 -20.36
CA ILE A 145 -5.02 -0.66 -19.98
C ILE A 145 -5.57 -0.06 -21.27
N ASP A 146 -6.50 -0.79 -21.91
CA ASP A 146 -7.10 -0.41 -23.18
C ASP A 146 -7.76 0.98 -23.05
N TYR A 147 -8.50 1.17 -21.96
CA TYR A 147 -9.02 2.46 -21.55
C TYR A 147 -9.40 2.46 -20.06
N ASP A 148 -9.20 3.59 -19.40
CA ASP A 148 -9.93 3.99 -18.19
C ASP A 148 -10.40 5.43 -18.42
N SER A 149 -11.70 5.57 -18.65
CA SER A 149 -12.33 6.77 -19.20
C SER A 149 -13.50 7.21 -18.35
N GLY A 150 -13.73 8.52 -18.28
CA GLY A 150 -14.89 9.07 -17.61
C GLY A 150 -15.53 10.21 -18.38
N ILE A 151 -16.85 10.28 -18.33
CA ILE A 151 -17.64 11.41 -18.85
C ILE A 151 -18.37 12.02 -17.66
N TYR A 152 -18.28 13.34 -17.51
CA TYR A 152 -18.87 14.04 -16.38
C TYR A 152 -19.63 15.29 -16.79
N ALA A 153 -20.62 15.62 -15.97
CA ALA A 153 -21.34 16.88 -16.00
C ALA A 153 -21.51 17.38 -14.57
N GLN A 154 -21.26 18.65 -14.35
CA GLN A 154 -21.45 19.30 -13.05
C GLN A 154 -21.96 20.72 -13.25
N ASP A 155 -22.66 21.22 -12.24
CA ASP A 155 -23.21 22.56 -12.21
C ASP A 155 -23.06 23.13 -10.79
N SER A 156 -23.09 24.47 -10.70
CA SER A 156 -22.97 25.22 -9.45
C SER A 156 -24.02 26.31 -9.43
N TRP A 157 -24.91 26.26 -8.44
CA TRP A 157 -25.98 27.23 -8.26
C TRP A 157 -25.78 27.98 -6.96
N THR A 158 -25.76 29.31 -7.02
CA THR A 158 -25.81 30.15 -5.83
C THR A 158 -27.17 30.82 -5.75
N ILE A 159 -27.89 30.57 -4.65
CA ILE A 159 -29.19 31.14 -4.34
C ILE A 159 -29.07 31.82 -2.98
N ASP A 160 -29.07 33.16 -2.99
CA ASP A 160 -28.83 34.00 -1.82
C ASP A 160 -27.54 33.61 -1.08
N ARG A 161 -27.70 32.94 0.07
CA ARG A 161 -26.63 32.55 0.99
C ARG A 161 -26.22 31.08 0.83
N LEU A 162 -26.84 30.35 -0.08
CA LEU A 162 -26.61 28.93 -0.31
C LEU A 162 -26.01 28.70 -1.70
N THR A 163 -24.81 28.14 -1.75
CA THR A 163 -24.21 27.60 -2.97
C THR A 163 -24.35 26.08 -2.96
N ILE A 164 -24.90 25.51 -4.02
CA ILE A 164 -25.06 24.07 -4.24
C ILE A 164 -24.23 23.70 -5.46
N ASN A 165 -23.30 22.76 -5.31
CA ASN A 165 -22.61 22.13 -6.42
C ASN A 165 -23.13 20.70 -6.55
N TYR A 166 -23.51 20.32 -7.76
CA TYR A 166 -24.00 18.98 -8.02
C TYR A 166 -23.52 18.51 -9.38
N GLY A 167 -23.32 17.22 -9.52
CA GLY A 167 -22.81 16.62 -10.74
C GLY A 167 -22.77 15.12 -10.66
N GLY A 168 -22.48 14.52 -11.80
CA GLY A 168 -22.33 13.09 -11.95
C GLY A 168 -21.22 12.78 -12.93
N ARG A 169 -20.59 11.63 -12.72
CA ARG A 169 -19.61 11.07 -13.64
C ARG A 169 -19.95 9.62 -13.92
N PHE A 170 -19.80 9.20 -15.17
CA PHE A 170 -19.82 7.80 -15.57
C PHE A 170 -18.40 7.40 -15.93
N ASP A 171 -17.92 6.33 -15.31
CA ASP A 171 -16.59 5.77 -15.54
C ASP A 171 -16.70 4.43 -16.28
N PHE A 172 -15.73 4.15 -17.14
CA PHE A 172 -15.62 2.93 -17.95
C PHE A 172 -14.17 2.47 -17.95
N ALA A 173 -13.91 1.18 -17.74
CA ALA A 173 -12.56 0.65 -17.82
C ALA A 173 -12.49 -0.69 -18.54
N LYS A 174 -11.38 -0.92 -19.25
CA LYS A 174 -11.03 -2.20 -19.84
C LYS A 174 -9.52 -2.36 -19.83
N SER A 175 -9.09 -3.55 -19.47
CA SER A 175 -7.69 -3.97 -19.60
C SER A 175 -7.62 -5.24 -20.43
N SER A 176 -6.43 -5.59 -20.89
CA SER A 176 -6.18 -6.77 -21.69
C SER A 176 -4.80 -7.36 -21.41
N VAL A 177 -4.68 -8.67 -21.63
CA VAL A 177 -3.42 -9.39 -21.72
C VAL A 177 -3.14 -9.70 -23.19
N ASP A 178 -1.92 -9.41 -23.63
CA ASP A 178 -1.53 -9.63 -25.02
C ASP A 178 -0.78 -10.95 -25.20
N ALA A 179 -0.92 -11.50 -26.39
CA ALA A 179 -0.09 -12.60 -26.86
C ALA A 179 1.41 -12.28 -26.77
N VAL A 180 2.18 -13.22 -26.22
CA VAL A 180 3.62 -13.09 -26.04
C VAL A 180 4.31 -14.43 -26.24
N THR A 181 5.54 -14.39 -26.76
CA THR A 181 6.41 -15.56 -26.83
C THR A 181 7.50 -15.44 -25.79
N LYS A 182 7.48 -16.35 -24.83
CA LYS A 182 8.52 -16.49 -23.82
C LYS A 182 9.69 -17.30 -24.40
N PRO A 183 10.95 -16.83 -24.30
CA PRO A 183 12.10 -17.57 -24.78
C PRO A 183 12.33 -18.83 -23.93
N ALA A 184 13.12 -19.77 -24.46
CA ALA A 184 13.59 -20.89 -23.66
C ALA A 184 14.59 -20.39 -22.60
N GLY A 185 14.44 -20.90 -21.37
CA GLY A 185 15.33 -20.66 -20.26
C GLY A 185 16.10 -21.92 -19.85
N ARG A 186 16.81 -21.83 -18.71
CA ARG A 186 17.55 -22.98 -18.15
C ARG A 186 16.63 -24.14 -17.77
N PHE A 187 15.45 -23.83 -17.22
CA PHE A 187 14.51 -24.81 -16.66
C PHE A 187 13.17 -24.89 -17.37
N THR A 188 12.96 -24.07 -18.42
CA THR A 188 11.71 -24.05 -19.18
C THR A 188 11.98 -23.94 -20.68
N ARG A 189 11.13 -24.56 -21.49
CA ARG A 189 11.17 -24.43 -22.95
C ARG A 189 10.60 -23.08 -23.38
N SER A 190 10.78 -22.72 -24.65
CA SER A 190 10.05 -21.59 -25.22
C SER A 190 8.55 -21.89 -25.25
N VAL A 191 7.74 -20.92 -24.86
CA VAL A 191 6.28 -21.03 -24.79
C VAL A 191 5.68 -19.84 -25.52
N THR A 192 4.70 -20.09 -26.39
CA THR A 192 3.91 -19.03 -27.04
C THR A 192 2.54 -18.99 -26.40
N PHE A 193 2.19 -17.86 -25.80
CA PHE A 193 0.85 -17.56 -25.32
C PHE A 193 0.12 -16.81 -26.43
N ARG A 194 -0.80 -17.47 -27.12
CA ARG A 194 -1.56 -16.88 -28.22
C ARG A 194 -2.81 -16.20 -27.66
N GLN A 195 -3.34 -15.22 -28.39
CA GLN A 195 -4.46 -14.43 -27.90
C GLN A 195 -5.70 -15.28 -27.62
N GLU A 196 -5.94 -16.32 -28.43
CA GLU A 196 -7.04 -17.28 -28.25
C GLU A 196 -6.91 -18.16 -27.00
N ASP A 197 -5.70 -18.29 -26.45
CA ASP A 197 -5.42 -19.09 -25.25
C ASP A 197 -5.44 -18.20 -23.99
N LEU A 198 -5.59 -16.88 -24.14
CA LEU A 198 -5.62 -15.91 -23.05
C LEU A 198 -7.04 -15.56 -22.63
N LEU A 199 -7.22 -15.33 -21.34
CA LEU A 199 -8.48 -14.90 -20.74
C LEU A 199 -8.92 -13.54 -21.32
N ASP A 200 -10.20 -13.42 -21.72
CA ASP A 200 -10.82 -12.13 -21.98
C ASP A 200 -11.21 -11.48 -20.66
N ILE A 201 -10.52 -10.41 -20.32
CA ILE A 201 -10.69 -9.72 -19.05
C ILE A 201 -11.99 -8.89 -19.09
N PRO A 202 -12.77 -8.86 -17.99
CA PRO A 202 -14.02 -8.12 -17.93
C PRO A 202 -13.89 -6.64 -18.30
N ARG A 203 -14.99 -6.10 -18.85
CA ARG A 203 -15.16 -4.66 -19.06
C ARG A 203 -15.95 -4.08 -17.90
N PHE A 204 -15.44 -3.01 -17.31
CA PHE A 204 -16.10 -2.34 -16.19
C PHE A 204 -16.89 -1.12 -16.65
N GLY A 205 -18.01 -0.91 -15.97
CA GLY A 205 -18.90 0.21 -16.15
C GLY A 205 -19.94 0.04 -17.27
N PRO A 206 -20.80 1.06 -17.49
CA PRO A 206 -20.76 2.40 -16.89
C PRO A 206 -20.96 2.40 -15.36
N ASP A 207 -19.99 2.91 -14.62
CA ASP A 207 -20.07 3.08 -13.17
C ASP A 207 -20.45 4.53 -12.84
N PHE A 208 -21.56 4.73 -12.12
CA PHE A 208 -22.02 6.07 -11.76
C PHE A 208 -21.39 6.58 -10.46
N SER A 209 -20.86 7.80 -10.52
CA SER A 209 -20.18 8.49 -9.42
C SER A 209 -20.84 9.85 -9.17
N PRO A 210 -21.77 9.98 -8.20
CA PRO A 210 -22.35 11.27 -7.84
C PRO A 210 -21.31 12.20 -7.19
N ARG A 211 -21.45 13.50 -7.45
CA ARG A 211 -20.68 14.57 -6.81
C ARG A 211 -21.63 15.64 -6.30
N PHE A 212 -21.65 15.85 -4.99
CA PHE A 212 -22.53 16.82 -4.36
C PHE A 212 -21.81 17.58 -3.25
N SER A 213 -21.97 18.89 -3.21
CA SER A 213 -21.55 19.73 -2.10
C SER A 213 -22.44 20.95 -1.94
N LEU A 214 -22.50 21.48 -0.73
CA LEU A 214 -23.17 22.73 -0.41
C LEU A 214 -22.30 23.59 0.50
N ALA A 215 -22.44 24.90 0.36
CA ALA A 215 -21.87 25.90 1.23
C ALA A 215 -22.95 26.93 1.58
N TYR A 216 -23.19 27.15 2.88
CA TYR A 216 -24.18 28.10 3.37
C TYR A 216 -23.52 29.17 4.23
N ASP A 217 -23.67 30.44 3.85
CA ASP A 217 -23.29 31.57 4.68
C ASP A 217 -24.25 31.68 5.87
N ALA A 218 -23.79 31.30 7.06
CA ALA A 218 -24.58 31.14 8.28
C ALA A 218 -25.12 32.47 8.85
N PHE A 219 -24.48 33.61 8.52
CA PHE A 219 -24.91 34.92 9.00
C PHE A 219 -25.22 35.95 7.90
N GLY A 220 -24.90 35.65 6.64
CA GLY A 220 -25.15 36.56 5.51
C GLY A 220 -24.10 37.67 5.39
N ASN A 221 -22.97 37.51 6.09
CA ASN A 221 -21.88 38.47 6.14
C ASN A 221 -20.60 37.95 5.45
N GLY A 222 -20.65 36.77 4.82
CA GLY A 222 -19.53 36.11 4.16
C GLY A 222 -18.44 35.58 5.10
N LYS A 223 -18.65 35.64 6.43
CA LYS A 223 -17.61 35.31 7.43
C LYS A 223 -17.78 33.94 8.07
N THR A 224 -18.90 33.27 7.87
CA THR A 224 -19.12 31.92 8.43
C THR A 224 -19.82 31.04 7.42
N ALA A 225 -19.15 30.00 6.94
CA ALA A 225 -19.68 29.05 5.99
C ALA A 225 -19.86 27.68 6.65
N LEU A 226 -21.09 27.16 6.62
CA LEU A 226 -21.36 25.74 6.86
C LEU A 226 -21.18 24.99 5.55
N LYS A 227 -20.47 23.87 5.57
CA LYS A 227 -20.15 23.08 4.38
C LYS A 227 -20.59 21.64 4.58
N PHE A 228 -21.12 21.05 3.52
CA PHE A 228 -21.43 19.63 3.47
C PHE A 228 -21.09 19.08 2.08
N GLY A 229 -20.70 17.82 2.00
CA GLY A 229 -20.46 17.15 0.73
C GLY A 229 -20.66 15.65 0.80
N PHE A 230 -21.15 15.06 -0.29
CA PHE A 230 -21.29 13.63 -0.48
C PHE A 230 -20.82 13.27 -1.90
N ASN A 231 -19.80 12.42 -2.01
CA ASN A 231 -19.13 12.16 -3.28
C ASN A 231 -18.72 10.70 -3.39
N ARG A 232 -18.86 10.11 -4.58
CA ARG A 232 -18.33 8.76 -4.88
C ARG A 232 -17.10 8.85 -5.78
N TYR A 233 -16.16 7.95 -5.55
CA TYR A 233 -14.95 7.76 -6.36
C TYR A 233 -14.76 6.27 -6.66
N GLN A 234 -14.67 5.91 -7.94
CA GLN A 234 -14.36 4.54 -8.38
C GLN A 234 -12.89 4.22 -8.16
N ASN A 235 -12.59 2.95 -7.93
CA ASN A 235 -11.22 2.46 -7.95
C ASN A 235 -10.68 2.50 -9.40
N GLY A 236 -9.45 2.97 -9.56
CA GLY A 236 -8.73 2.92 -10.84
C GLY A 236 -7.93 1.63 -10.93
N TYR A 237 -7.95 0.98 -12.10
CA TYR A 237 -7.12 -0.21 -12.33
C TYR A 237 -5.88 0.17 -13.14
N GLY A 238 -4.71 -0.04 -12.51
CA GLY A 238 -3.41 0.06 -13.16
C GLY A 238 -2.96 -1.28 -13.74
N ASP A 239 -1.73 -1.32 -14.24
CA ASP A 239 -1.12 -2.51 -14.85
C ASP A 239 -1.00 -3.72 -13.90
N SER A 240 -1.00 -3.49 -12.60
CA SER A 240 -0.96 -4.54 -11.58
C SER A 240 -2.16 -5.49 -11.63
N TRP A 241 -3.32 -5.01 -12.09
CA TRP A 241 -4.55 -5.80 -12.15
C TRP A 241 -4.53 -6.83 -13.31
N PRO A 242 -4.36 -6.44 -14.59
CA PRO A 242 -4.26 -7.42 -15.69
C PRO A 242 -3.05 -8.35 -15.59
N ARG A 243 -2.03 -8.01 -14.77
CA ARG A 243 -0.88 -8.89 -14.51
C ARG A 243 -1.29 -10.19 -13.79
N ARG A 244 -2.37 -10.21 -13.01
CA ARG A 244 -2.85 -11.45 -12.36
C ARG A 244 -3.24 -12.52 -13.36
N TYR A 245 -3.76 -12.08 -14.50
CA TYR A 245 -4.22 -12.91 -15.62
C TYR A 245 -3.16 -13.17 -16.70
N GLN A 246 -1.89 -12.78 -16.45
CA GLN A 246 -0.81 -12.92 -17.44
C GLN A 246 0.07 -14.15 -17.12
N PRO A 247 -0.12 -15.29 -17.82
CA PRO A 247 0.59 -16.55 -17.52
C PRO A 247 2.08 -16.52 -17.89
N ALA A 248 2.54 -15.51 -18.64
CA ALA A 248 3.94 -15.36 -19.05
C ALA A 248 4.84 -14.69 -18.00
N LEU A 249 4.27 -14.27 -16.86
CA LEU A 249 5.03 -13.67 -15.76
C LEU A 249 6.00 -14.66 -15.10
N GLN A 250 6.89 -14.09 -14.26
CA GLN A 250 7.83 -14.89 -13.49
C GLN A 250 7.09 -15.81 -12.52
N ASP A 251 7.52 -17.06 -12.50
CA ASP A 251 7.08 -18.10 -11.59
C ASP A 251 8.31 -18.85 -11.06
N SER A 252 8.16 -19.51 -9.92
CA SER A 252 9.24 -20.21 -9.23
C SER A 252 8.74 -21.51 -8.61
N GLU A 253 9.59 -22.53 -8.61
CA GLU A 253 9.33 -23.77 -7.89
C GLU A 253 10.53 -24.17 -7.03
N SER A 254 10.27 -24.85 -5.92
CA SER A 254 11.32 -25.46 -5.11
C SER A 254 11.57 -26.89 -5.60
N ARG A 255 12.81 -27.18 -5.96
CA ARG A 255 13.25 -28.53 -6.36
C ARG A 255 14.17 -29.08 -5.29
N LEU A 256 14.15 -30.41 -5.12
CA LEU A 256 15.14 -31.08 -4.28
C LEU A 256 16.54 -30.79 -4.81
N TRP A 257 17.48 -30.53 -3.91
CA TRP A 257 18.89 -30.44 -4.24
C TRP A 257 19.65 -31.32 -3.27
N ASN A 258 20.51 -32.17 -3.82
CA ASN A 258 21.48 -32.93 -3.06
C ASN A 258 22.85 -32.52 -3.55
N ASP A 259 23.80 -32.30 -2.64
CA ASP A 259 25.18 -31.96 -3.02
C ASP A 259 25.98 -33.18 -3.51
N ILE A 260 25.27 -34.16 -4.09
CA ILE A 260 25.76 -35.44 -4.56
C ILE A 260 24.93 -35.85 -5.79
N THR A 261 25.49 -36.71 -6.64
CA THR A 261 24.82 -37.15 -7.87
C THR A 261 23.47 -37.79 -7.60
N LEU A 262 22.45 -37.24 -8.28
CA LEU A 262 21.12 -37.83 -8.37
C LEU A 262 21.05 -38.83 -9.53
N GLY A 263 20.19 -39.84 -9.35
CA GLY A 263 19.75 -40.69 -10.44
C GLY A 263 18.90 -39.93 -11.45
N ALA A 264 18.62 -40.55 -12.59
CA ALA A 264 17.77 -39.96 -13.63
C ALA A 264 16.32 -39.71 -13.17
N ASP A 265 15.91 -40.35 -12.08
CA ASP A 265 14.63 -40.18 -11.37
C ASP A 265 14.66 -39.04 -10.32
N GLY A 266 15.79 -38.35 -10.15
CA GLY A 266 15.96 -37.30 -9.16
C GLY A 266 16.13 -37.81 -7.72
N LEU A 267 16.30 -39.12 -7.53
CA LEU A 267 16.52 -39.75 -6.22
C LEU A 267 17.99 -40.17 -6.04
N LEU A 268 18.38 -40.50 -4.82
CA LEU A 268 19.72 -41.07 -4.58
C LEU A 268 19.83 -42.44 -5.26
N PRO A 269 20.87 -42.67 -6.08
CA PRO A 269 21.13 -43.98 -6.67
C PRO A 269 21.21 -45.08 -5.60
N ALA A 270 20.79 -46.30 -5.92
CA ALA A 270 20.89 -47.42 -5.00
C ALA A 270 22.35 -47.64 -4.56
N GLY A 271 22.61 -47.66 -3.25
CA GLY A 271 23.95 -47.77 -2.66
C GLY A 271 24.68 -46.45 -2.44
N CYS A 272 24.11 -45.32 -2.89
CA CYS A 272 24.56 -43.97 -2.56
C CYS A 272 23.95 -43.53 -1.22
N SER A 273 24.78 -42.92 -0.37
CA SER A 273 24.35 -42.31 0.89
C SER A 273 24.34 -40.78 0.79
N LEU A 274 23.57 -40.11 1.65
CA LEU A 274 23.51 -38.64 1.73
C LEU A 274 24.89 -37.97 1.95
N ASN A 275 25.88 -38.70 2.47
CA ASN A 275 27.24 -38.22 2.69
C ASN A 275 28.17 -38.44 1.48
N GLY A 276 27.62 -38.76 0.30
CA GLY A 276 28.39 -38.98 -0.94
C GLY A 276 29.06 -40.34 -1.06
N ILE A 277 29.04 -41.18 -0.02
CA ILE A 277 29.62 -42.53 -0.06
C ILE A 277 28.78 -43.40 -1.01
N GLY A 278 29.44 -44.04 -1.98
CA GLY A 278 28.82 -44.94 -2.95
C GLY A 278 28.10 -44.23 -4.11
N CYS A 279 28.14 -42.91 -4.16
CA CYS A 279 27.54 -42.12 -5.22
C CYS A 279 28.50 -42.01 -6.41
N ALA A 280 27.97 -42.05 -7.64
CA ALA A 280 28.76 -41.66 -8.80
C ALA A 280 29.22 -40.22 -8.63
N ASP A 281 30.44 -39.88 -9.08
CA ASP A 281 30.94 -38.51 -9.13
C ASP A 281 31.54 -38.23 -10.51
N PRO A 282 30.71 -38.17 -11.57
CA PRO A 282 31.20 -38.09 -12.93
C PRO A 282 31.92 -36.77 -13.25
N TYR A 283 31.75 -35.75 -12.41
CA TYR A 283 32.31 -34.42 -12.62
C TYR A 283 33.30 -33.97 -11.52
N GLY A 284 33.52 -34.78 -10.48
CA GLY A 284 34.47 -34.48 -9.40
C GLY A 284 34.03 -33.34 -8.49
N THR A 285 32.73 -33.08 -8.42
CA THR A 285 32.16 -31.91 -7.73
C THR A 285 31.15 -32.29 -6.66
N ASN A 286 30.95 -33.58 -6.35
CA ASN A 286 30.15 -33.96 -5.17
C ASN A 286 30.75 -33.33 -3.89
N GLY A 287 29.91 -32.78 -3.02
CA GLY A 287 30.33 -32.17 -1.75
C GLY A 287 30.96 -30.78 -1.88
N ASP A 288 30.86 -30.11 -3.04
CA ASP A 288 31.40 -28.76 -3.27
C ASP A 288 30.45 -27.64 -2.82
N ASN A 289 29.26 -27.98 -2.35
CA ASN A 289 28.18 -27.10 -1.94
C ASN A 289 27.71 -26.14 -3.06
N ILE A 290 27.90 -26.52 -4.33
CA ILE A 290 27.47 -25.77 -5.50
C ILE A 290 26.39 -26.55 -6.24
N ALA A 291 25.20 -25.96 -6.35
CA ALA A 291 24.09 -26.53 -7.08
C ALA A 291 24.37 -26.53 -8.59
N GLN A 292 24.32 -27.73 -9.18
CA GLN A 292 24.61 -28.01 -10.60
C GLN A 292 23.41 -28.75 -11.20
N ASP A 293 23.15 -28.61 -12.50
CA ASP A 293 21.88 -29.11 -13.10
C ASP A 293 21.60 -30.59 -12.86
N TRP A 294 22.64 -31.42 -12.84
CA TRP A 294 22.54 -32.87 -12.59
C TRP A 294 22.41 -33.24 -11.10
N LYS A 295 22.59 -32.28 -10.19
CA LYS A 295 22.37 -32.39 -8.75
C LYS A 295 20.97 -31.92 -8.32
N ILE A 296 20.22 -31.31 -9.24
CA ILE A 296 18.89 -30.75 -8.99
C ILE A 296 17.83 -31.78 -9.39
N GLY A 297 16.85 -32.00 -8.52
CA GLY A 297 15.74 -32.91 -8.77
C GLY A 297 14.86 -32.48 -9.94
N THR A 298 14.00 -33.37 -10.39
CA THR A 298 13.03 -33.07 -11.45
C THR A 298 11.99 -32.04 -10.99
N THR A 299 11.33 -31.38 -11.94
CA THR A 299 10.17 -30.51 -11.63
C THR A 299 9.06 -31.33 -10.98
N ALA A 300 8.42 -30.76 -9.96
CA ALA A 300 7.19 -31.30 -9.36
C ALA A 300 5.93 -30.75 -10.04
N ASN A 301 6.07 -29.67 -10.83
CA ASN A 301 5.00 -29.02 -11.58
C ASN A 301 5.18 -29.29 -13.08
N SER A 302 4.37 -30.20 -13.64
CA SER A 302 4.42 -30.51 -15.08
C SER A 302 4.14 -29.30 -15.98
N SER A 303 3.52 -28.25 -15.44
CA SER A 303 3.19 -27.00 -16.12
C SER A 303 4.21 -25.89 -15.83
N PHE A 304 5.34 -26.18 -15.16
CA PHE A 304 6.34 -25.16 -14.83
C PHE A 304 6.80 -24.38 -16.08
N GLY A 305 6.69 -23.05 -15.98
CA GLY A 305 6.87 -22.15 -17.12
C GLY A 305 5.57 -21.54 -17.66
N PHE A 306 4.43 -22.09 -17.26
CA PHE A 306 3.10 -21.52 -17.37
C PHE A 306 2.66 -21.15 -15.96
N ARG A 307 2.63 -19.85 -15.66
CA ARG A 307 2.15 -19.39 -14.35
C ARG A 307 0.64 -19.62 -14.31
N GLU A 308 0.16 -20.24 -13.24
CA GLU A 308 -1.28 -20.28 -12.94
C GLU A 308 -1.81 -18.85 -12.78
N THR A 309 -2.99 -18.61 -13.32
CA THR A 309 -3.64 -17.30 -13.28
C THR A 309 -4.99 -17.41 -12.61
N ASP A 310 -5.32 -16.38 -11.86
CA ASP A 310 -6.63 -16.18 -11.27
C ASP A 310 -7.71 -16.10 -12.38
N LEU A 311 -8.97 -16.29 -12.03
CA LEU A 311 -10.10 -16.13 -12.95
C LEU A 311 -11.07 -15.08 -12.39
N PRO A 312 -11.41 -14.02 -13.13
CA PRO A 312 -12.40 -13.07 -12.67
C PRO A 312 -13.80 -13.70 -12.76
N ALA A 313 -14.61 -13.46 -11.74
CA ALA A 313 -16.04 -13.80 -11.76
C ALA A 313 -16.76 -13.01 -12.87
N ASP A 314 -17.80 -13.60 -13.45
CA ASP A 314 -18.57 -13.00 -14.55
C ASP A 314 -19.25 -11.67 -14.16
N ASP A 315 -19.57 -11.50 -12.87
CA ASP A 315 -20.23 -10.33 -12.30
C ASP A 315 -19.28 -9.39 -11.54
N LEU A 316 -17.96 -9.60 -11.70
CA LEU A 316 -16.95 -8.75 -11.07
C LEU A 316 -17.13 -7.28 -11.48
N SER A 317 -17.15 -6.41 -10.49
CA SER A 317 -17.42 -4.99 -10.61
C SER A 317 -16.46 -4.17 -9.75
N ARG A 318 -16.33 -2.87 -10.06
CA ARG A 318 -15.31 -2.03 -9.41
C ARG A 318 -15.66 -1.71 -7.97
N GLY A 319 -14.65 -1.80 -7.12
CA GLY A 319 -14.68 -1.20 -5.79
C GLY A 319 -14.81 0.31 -5.88
N HIS A 320 -15.48 0.91 -4.90
CA HIS A 320 -15.63 2.37 -4.81
C HIS A 320 -15.57 2.86 -3.38
N GLN A 321 -15.37 4.16 -3.23
CA GLN A 321 -15.47 4.83 -1.94
C GLN A 321 -16.52 5.94 -1.99
N ASP A 322 -17.36 5.98 -0.96
CA ASP A 322 -18.29 7.07 -0.68
C ASP A 322 -17.69 7.96 0.41
N LEU A 323 -17.58 9.26 0.13
CA LEU A 323 -17.01 10.27 1.02
C LEU A 323 -18.09 11.25 1.46
N LEU A 324 -18.34 11.29 2.75
CA LEU A 324 -19.11 12.33 3.43
C LEU A 324 -18.16 13.33 4.08
N THR A 325 -18.42 14.62 3.87
CA THR A 325 -17.70 15.74 4.48
C THR A 325 -18.69 16.69 5.14
N ILE A 326 -18.39 17.11 6.36
CA ILE A 326 -19.15 18.13 7.11
C ILE A 326 -18.13 19.11 7.67
N GLY A 327 -18.31 20.41 7.46
CA GLY A 327 -17.37 21.40 7.96
C GLY A 327 -17.98 22.75 8.27
N ILE A 328 -17.23 23.52 9.03
CA ILE A 328 -17.47 24.93 9.30
C ILE A 328 -16.20 25.71 9.02
N GLN A 329 -16.33 26.85 8.38
CA GLN A 329 -15.24 27.81 8.21
C GLN A 329 -15.68 29.17 8.73
N GLN A 330 -14.85 29.82 9.54
CA GLN A 330 -15.14 31.12 10.10
C GLN A 330 -13.94 32.06 10.01
N GLU A 331 -14.16 33.28 9.52
CA GLU A 331 -13.28 34.42 9.79
C GLU A 331 -13.49 34.84 11.25
N VAL A 332 -12.52 34.50 12.11
CA VAL A 332 -12.61 34.76 13.56
C VAL A 332 -12.15 36.18 13.92
N ARG A 333 -11.31 36.78 13.06
CA ARG A 333 -10.95 38.21 13.05
C ARG A 333 -10.51 38.58 11.63
N PRO A 334 -10.50 39.87 11.26
CA PRO A 334 -10.02 40.30 9.95
C PRO A 334 -8.66 39.68 9.62
N GLY A 335 -8.61 38.99 8.48
CA GLY A 335 -7.40 38.34 8.00
C GLY A 335 -7.07 36.98 8.65
N LEU A 336 -7.85 36.45 9.59
CA LEU A 336 -7.69 35.12 10.19
C LEU A 336 -8.94 34.26 10.02
N SER A 337 -8.81 33.16 9.28
CA SER A 337 -9.84 32.14 9.10
C SER A 337 -9.45 30.87 9.85
N VAL A 338 -10.43 30.23 10.47
CA VAL A 338 -10.33 28.90 11.08
C VAL A 338 -11.37 28.01 10.42
N SER A 339 -11.00 26.76 10.13
CA SER A 339 -11.89 25.75 9.58
C SER A 339 -11.82 24.49 10.41
N ALA A 340 -12.97 23.87 10.65
CA ALA A 340 -13.07 22.53 11.22
C ALA A 340 -13.84 21.65 10.24
N GLU A 341 -13.31 20.48 9.92
CA GLU A 341 -13.91 19.53 8.98
C GLU A 341 -13.87 18.12 9.56
N TRP A 342 -14.99 17.42 9.47
CA TRP A 342 -15.12 16.01 9.71
C TRP A 342 -15.39 15.29 8.39
N ARG A 343 -14.69 14.19 8.15
CA ARG A 343 -14.79 13.37 6.94
C ARG A 343 -14.95 11.91 7.30
N ARG A 344 -15.86 11.22 6.60
CA ARG A 344 -16.03 9.77 6.69
C ARG A 344 -16.03 9.16 5.31
N ARG A 345 -15.27 8.08 5.13
CA ARG A 345 -15.26 7.29 3.91
C ARG A 345 -15.74 5.88 4.20
N TRP A 346 -16.56 5.34 3.30
CA TRP A 346 -16.91 3.94 3.25
C TRP A 346 -16.33 3.33 2.00
N PHE A 347 -15.54 2.28 2.14
CA PHE A 347 -15.06 1.49 1.02
C PHE A 347 -16.05 0.35 0.80
N ARG A 348 -16.51 0.21 -0.44
CA ARG A 348 -17.61 -0.67 -0.83
C ARG A 348 -17.20 -1.53 -2.01
N ASN A 349 -17.88 -2.66 -2.12
CA ASN A 349 -17.66 -3.62 -3.20
C ASN A 349 -16.19 -4.07 -3.29
N PRO A 350 -15.60 -4.54 -2.17
CA PRO A 350 -14.21 -4.98 -2.18
C PRO A 350 -14.08 -6.21 -3.09
N GLU A 351 -12.97 -6.26 -3.81
CA GLU A 351 -12.53 -7.43 -4.54
C GLU A 351 -11.82 -8.38 -3.56
N PHE A 352 -12.07 -9.69 -3.69
CA PHE A 352 -11.37 -10.74 -2.96
C PHE A 352 -11.07 -11.92 -3.90
N ASN A 353 -10.07 -12.71 -3.54
CA ASN A 353 -9.61 -13.87 -4.29
C ASN A 353 -10.02 -15.14 -3.53
N ASP A 354 -10.78 -16.04 -4.14
CA ASP A 354 -11.32 -17.24 -3.49
C ASP A 354 -10.77 -18.51 -4.15
N ASN A 355 -10.15 -19.38 -3.34
CA ASN A 355 -9.74 -20.70 -3.79
C ASN A 355 -10.89 -21.69 -3.68
N THR A 356 -11.67 -21.80 -4.75
CA THR A 356 -12.91 -22.62 -4.81
C THR A 356 -12.72 -24.13 -4.59
N LEU A 357 -11.48 -24.62 -4.51
CA LEU A 357 -11.17 -26.02 -4.18
C LEU A 357 -10.85 -26.23 -2.69
N ARG A 358 -10.96 -25.19 -1.87
CA ARG A 358 -10.74 -25.21 -0.43
C ARG A 358 -11.97 -24.66 0.30
N SER A 359 -11.99 -24.91 1.60
CA SER A 359 -13.05 -24.49 2.49
C SER A 359 -12.57 -24.52 3.94
N PHE A 360 -13.29 -23.82 4.83
CA PHE A 360 -13.08 -23.93 6.28
C PHE A 360 -13.08 -25.37 6.81
N SER A 361 -13.86 -26.27 6.21
CA SER A 361 -13.95 -27.66 6.67
C SER A 361 -12.69 -28.48 6.41
N ASP A 362 -11.80 -28.00 5.53
CA ASP A 362 -10.51 -28.64 5.27
C ASP A 362 -9.51 -28.40 6.40
N PHE A 363 -9.84 -27.52 7.36
CA PHE A 363 -9.10 -27.32 8.59
C PHE A 363 -9.67 -28.20 9.71
N GLY A 364 -8.85 -29.11 10.20
CA GLY A 364 -9.23 -30.01 11.30
C GLY A 364 -9.28 -29.33 12.67
N ASP A 365 -9.42 -30.14 13.72
CA ASP A 365 -9.41 -29.64 15.10
C ASP A 365 -8.13 -28.85 15.42
N PRO A 366 -8.23 -27.73 16.15
CA PRO A 366 -7.07 -26.89 16.43
C PRO A 366 -6.14 -27.54 17.46
N ILE A 367 -4.84 -27.33 17.24
CA ILE A 367 -3.82 -27.54 18.27
C ILE A 367 -3.90 -26.38 19.26
N GLN A 368 -4.17 -26.68 20.53
CA GLN A 368 -4.22 -25.68 21.60
C GLN A 368 -2.82 -25.40 22.14
N VAL A 369 -2.27 -24.24 21.80
CA VAL A 369 -0.94 -23.82 22.24
C VAL A 369 -1.02 -22.83 23.39
N VAL A 370 -0.24 -23.02 24.45
CA VAL A 370 -0.22 -22.05 25.56
C VAL A 370 0.33 -20.70 25.09
N ALA A 371 -0.39 -19.62 25.43
CA ALA A 371 0.01 -18.26 25.12
C ALA A 371 1.28 -17.88 25.90
N PRO A 372 2.28 -17.23 25.26
CA PRO A 372 3.47 -16.77 25.97
C PRO A 372 3.15 -15.59 26.88
N LEU A 373 3.87 -15.43 27.99
CA LEU A 373 3.75 -14.27 28.87
C LEU A 373 3.99 -12.96 28.09
N PRO A 374 3.27 -11.87 28.43
CA PRO A 374 2.31 -11.74 29.53
C PRO A 374 0.89 -12.23 29.20
N TYR A 375 0.66 -12.80 28.02
CA TYR A 375 -0.65 -13.30 27.61
C TYR A 375 -0.98 -14.60 28.37
N ILE A 376 -2.26 -14.76 28.71
CA ILE A 376 -2.77 -15.88 29.50
C ILE A 376 -3.77 -16.69 28.65
N GLY A 377 -3.81 -18.00 28.84
CA GLY A 377 -4.73 -18.91 28.15
C GLY A 377 -4.05 -19.71 27.02
N THR A 378 -4.88 -20.24 26.12
CA THR A 378 -4.43 -20.99 24.94
C THR A 378 -4.78 -20.27 23.65
N LEU A 379 -4.01 -20.56 22.60
CA LEU A 379 -4.16 -20.07 21.26
C LEU A 379 -4.51 -21.28 20.38
N PRO A 380 -5.73 -21.34 19.79
CA PRO A 380 -6.03 -22.36 18.79
C PRO A 380 -5.20 -22.09 17.53
N ILE A 381 -4.62 -23.16 17.00
CA ILE A 381 -3.85 -23.16 15.77
C ILE A 381 -4.38 -24.27 14.88
N TYR A 382 -4.83 -23.91 13.68
CA TYR A 382 -5.47 -24.83 12.75
C TYR A 382 -4.47 -25.31 11.69
N ASN A 383 -4.64 -26.55 11.24
CA ASN A 383 -3.88 -27.11 10.14
C ASN A 383 -4.83 -27.58 9.04
N ILE A 384 -4.45 -27.32 7.80
CA ILE A 384 -5.20 -27.75 6.61
C ILE A 384 -4.91 -29.22 6.30
N ASP A 385 -5.88 -29.93 5.73
CA ASP A 385 -5.70 -31.27 5.17
C ASP A 385 -4.56 -31.26 4.13
N PRO A 386 -3.50 -32.06 4.32
CA PRO A 386 -2.41 -32.17 3.36
C PRO A 386 -2.82 -32.55 1.94
N ALA A 387 -3.96 -33.24 1.77
CA ALA A 387 -4.49 -33.67 0.48
C ALA A 387 -5.13 -32.52 -0.30
N VAL A 388 -5.75 -31.56 0.39
CA VAL A 388 -6.44 -30.41 -0.22
C VAL A 388 -5.49 -29.21 -0.38
N ARG A 389 -4.49 -29.09 0.50
CA ARG A 389 -3.47 -28.03 0.46
C ARG A 389 -2.82 -27.77 -0.92
N PRO A 390 -2.49 -28.75 -1.78
CA PRO A 390 -1.90 -28.46 -3.09
C PRO A 390 -2.92 -28.06 -4.16
N LEU A 391 -4.23 -28.15 -3.89
CA LEU A 391 -5.28 -27.78 -4.85
C LEU A 391 -5.40 -26.26 -4.92
N ILE A 392 -5.46 -25.72 -6.14
CA ILE A 392 -5.57 -24.30 -6.42
C ILE A 392 -6.60 -24.09 -7.54
N ALA A 393 -7.54 -23.18 -7.31
CA ALA A 393 -8.47 -22.65 -8.31
C ALA A 393 -8.95 -21.27 -7.84
N GLU A 394 -8.12 -20.26 -8.10
CA GLU A 394 -8.32 -18.90 -7.60
C GLU A 394 -9.31 -18.12 -8.47
N VAL A 395 -10.35 -17.57 -7.84
CA VAL A 395 -11.39 -16.75 -8.47
C VAL A 395 -11.42 -15.35 -7.86
N ASP A 396 -11.22 -14.32 -8.67
CA ASP A 396 -11.38 -12.92 -8.26
C ASP A 396 -12.86 -12.52 -8.34
N ALA A 397 -13.48 -12.26 -7.19
CA ALA A 397 -14.90 -11.92 -7.07
C ALA A 397 -15.12 -10.67 -6.21
N ASN A 398 -16.33 -10.11 -6.25
CA ASN A 398 -16.74 -9.13 -5.24
C ASN A 398 -17.28 -9.85 -4.00
N PHE A 399 -16.89 -9.37 -2.82
CA PHE A 399 -17.46 -9.90 -1.59
C PHE A 399 -18.90 -9.39 -1.39
N ASP A 400 -19.88 -10.30 -1.44
CA ASP A 400 -21.32 -10.02 -1.25
C ASP A 400 -21.87 -10.50 0.12
N GLY A 401 -20.97 -10.85 1.05
CA GLY A 401 -21.38 -11.30 2.38
C GLY A 401 -21.68 -10.16 3.36
N ASP A 402 -22.49 -10.46 4.37
CA ASP A 402 -22.68 -9.56 5.51
C ASP A 402 -21.40 -9.44 6.36
N GLY A 403 -21.32 -8.36 7.14
CA GLY A 403 -20.28 -8.16 8.16
C GLY A 403 -19.02 -7.45 7.69
N TYR A 404 -18.74 -7.36 6.38
CA TYR A 404 -17.59 -6.58 5.90
C TYR A 404 -17.80 -5.08 6.17
N LYS A 405 -16.81 -4.43 6.78
CA LYS A 405 -16.78 -2.97 6.95
C LYS A 405 -15.38 -2.46 6.72
N ASN A 406 -15.24 -1.45 5.87
CA ASN A 406 -13.99 -0.69 5.77
C ASN A 406 -14.33 0.79 5.79
N GLU A 407 -13.94 1.46 6.87
CA GLU A 407 -14.39 2.81 7.15
C GLU A 407 -13.25 3.68 7.67
N TYR A 408 -13.04 4.81 7.00
CA TYR A 408 -12.13 5.84 7.45
C TYR A 408 -12.90 6.99 8.09
N THR A 409 -12.43 7.48 9.23
CA THR A 409 -12.93 8.72 9.85
C THR A 409 -11.76 9.65 10.16
N GLY A 410 -11.91 10.92 9.77
CA GLY A 410 -10.93 11.96 10.04
C GLY A 410 -11.59 13.25 10.50
N PHE A 411 -10.91 13.97 11.36
CA PHE A 411 -11.22 15.33 11.78
C PHE A 411 -10.01 16.22 11.51
N GLU A 412 -10.25 17.43 11.04
CA GLU A 412 -9.22 18.42 10.76
C GLU A 412 -9.65 19.77 11.31
N LEU A 413 -8.75 20.42 12.04
CA LEU A 413 -8.84 21.81 12.42
C LEU A 413 -7.70 22.54 11.71
N SER A 414 -8.00 23.52 10.88
CA SER A 414 -6.99 24.32 10.17
C SER A 414 -7.23 25.81 10.39
N PHE A 415 -6.17 26.59 10.26
CA PHE A 415 -6.23 28.04 10.32
C PHE A 415 -5.28 28.65 9.30
N GLN A 416 -5.65 29.82 8.80
CA GLN A 416 -4.83 30.63 7.92
C GLN A 416 -5.06 32.10 8.22
N GLY A 417 -3.96 32.84 8.38
CA GLY A 417 -3.97 34.15 8.99
C GLY A 417 -2.93 35.09 8.40
N ARG A 418 -3.32 36.35 8.22
CA ARG A 418 -2.41 37.50 8.21
C ARG A 418 -2.31 38.06 9.62
N LEU A 419 -1.08 38.27 10.06
CA LEU A 419 -0.75 38.85 11.36
C LEU A 419 -0.57 40.37 11.19
N ASP A 420 -0.88 41.10 12.24
CA ASP A 420 -0.65 42.55 12.26
C ASP A 420 0.85 42.81 12.06
N GLY A 421 1.22 43.84 11.31
CA GLY A 421 2.61 44.06 10.90
C GLY A 421 3.03 43.31 9.63
N GLY A 422 2.14 42.55 8.97
CA GLY A 422 2.39 41.99 7.63
C GLY A 422 2.90 40.55 7.62
N GLY A 423 2.90 39.88 8.77
CA GLY A 423 3.21 38.45 8.86
C GLY A 423 2.09 37.57 8.32
N SER A 424 2.41 36.29 8.12
CA SER A 424 1.44 35.26 7.74
C SER A 424 1.67 34.00 8.58
N VAL A 425 0.58 33.31 8.90
CA VAL A 425 0.61 32.05 9.61
C VAL A 425 -0.45 31.13 9.06
N PHE A 426 -0.16 29.86 8.95
CA PHE A 426 -1.13 28.83 8.64
C PHE A 426 -0.72 27.54 9.30
N GLY A 427 -1.69 26.68 9.51
CA GLY A 427 -1.44 25.40 10.13
C GLY A 427 -2.71 24.66 10.41
N GLY A 428 -2.55 23.54 11.09
CA GLY A 428 -3.66 22.73 11.48
C GLY A 428 -3.24 21.53 12.32
N TRP A 429 -4.27 20.86 12.77
CA TRP A 429 -4.24 19.60 13.47
C TRP A 429 -5.19 18.66 12.74
N SER A 430 -4.71 17.48 12.38
CA SER A 430 -5.56 16.40 11.90
C SER A 430 -5.56 15.25 12.88
N MET A 431 -6.70 14.58 12.95
CA MET A 431 -6.90 13.34 13.69
C MET A 431 -7.60 12.34 12.78
N ASP A 432 -7.07 11.13 12.67
CA ASP A 432 -7.62 10.12 11.77
C ASP A 432 -7.55 8.71 12.35
N THR A 433 -8.52 7.88 12.00
CA THR A 433 -8.48 6.45 12.29
C THR A 433 -7.26 5.84 11.59
N PRO A 434 -6.36 5.15 12.30
CA PRO A 434 -5.17 4.57 11.70
C PRO A 434 -5.60 3.50 10.70
N GLY A 435 -4.96 3.49 9.53
CA GLY A 435 -5.29 2.49 8.54
C GLY A 435 -4.80 1.10 8.93
N THR A 436 -5.65 0.09 8.74
CA THR A 436 -5.30 -1.32 8.97
C THR A 436 -5.23 -2.14 7.67
N SER A 437 -5.57 -1.56 6.52
CA SER A 437 -5.54 -2.26 5.23
C SER A 437 -4.33 -1.91 4.37
N TRP A 438 -3.77 -2.92 3.70
CA TRP A 438 -2.73 -2.80 2.67
C TRP A 438 -3.14 -1.90 1.49
N PHE A 439 -4.44 -1.74 1.26
CA PHE A 439 -4.97 -0.76 0.33
C PHE A 439 -4.78 0.65 0.88
N SER A 440 -3.91 1.40 0.20
CA SER A 440 -3.59 2.83 0.34
C SER A 440 -4.62 3.66 1.12
N GLY A 441 -4.40 3.79 2.43
CA GLY A 441 -5.13 4.75 3.28
C GLY A 441 -6.51 4.32 3.76
N GLY A 442 -6.86 3.03 3.69
CA GLY A 442 -8.11 2.51 4.28
C GLY A 442 -8.13 2.71 5.79
N GLY A 443 -9.31 2.89 6.39
CA GLY A 443 -9.46 3.14 7.82
C GLY A 443 -9.53 1.85 8.65
N LEU A 444 -10.50 1.78 9.56
CA LEU A 444 -10.79 0.56 10.33
C LEU A 444 -11.47 -0.48 9.44
N LEU A 445 -11.08 -1.75 9.61
CA LEU A 445 -11.55 -2.90 8.84
C LEU A 445 -12.19 -3.95 9.75
N ASP A 446 -13.44 -4.32 9.49
CA ASP A 446 -14.01 -5.62 9.82
C ASP A 446 -13.90 -6.50 8.59
N GLY A 447 -12.84 -7.31 8.56
CA GLY A 447 -12.52 -8.23 7.49
C GLY A 447 -12.74 -9.68 7.88
N CYS A 448 -13.50 -9.96 8.95
CA CYS A 448 -13.67 -11.34 9.40
C CYS A 448 -14.41 -12.20 8.38
N SER A 449 -15.41 -11.65 7.70
CA SER A 449 -16.20 -12.38 6.73
C SER A 449 -15.47 -12.56 5.39
N ILE A 450 -14.67 -11.58 4.96
CA ILE A 450 -13.84 -11.69 3.74
C ILE A 450 -12.67 -12.65 3.96
N ARG A 451 -12.00 -12.62 5.12
CA ARG A 451 -10.96 -13.60 5.48
C ARG A 451 -11.47 -15.02 5.61
N ARG A 452 -12.79 -15.17 5.81
CA ARG A 452 -13.38 -16.48 5.65
C ARG A 452 -13.34 -16.89 4.16
N GLY A 453 -13.90 -16.09 3.26
CA GLY A 453 -13.89 -16.46 1.83
C GLY A 453 -12.51 -16.52 1.16
N GLU A 454 -11.54 -15.67 1.53
CA GLU A 454 -10.31 -15.49 0.75
C GLU A 454 -9.25 -16.59 0.98
N ASP A 455 -8.96 -16.90 2.25
CA ASP A 455 -7.94 -17.90 2.61
C ASP A 455 -8.54 -19.21 3.10
N ASP A 456 -9.83 -19.20 3.47
CA ASP A 456 -10.51 -20.21 4.28
C ASP A 456 -9.78 -20.62 5.58
N ASP A 457 -8.72 -19.88 5.95
CA ASP A 457 -7.82 -20.23 7.04
C ASP A 457 -8.35 -19.66 8.37
N PRO A 458 -8.81 -20.49 9.32
CA PRO A 458 -9.29 -20.02 10.61
C PRO A 458 -8.22 -19.29 11.44
N ASN A 459 -6.94 -19.50 11.13
CA ASN A 459 -5.84 -18.78 11.77
C ASN A 459 -5.86 -17.27 11.45
N SER A 460 -6.42 -16.88 10.29
CA SER A 460 -6.50 -15.48 9.85
C SER A 460 -7.60 -14.68 10.58
N LEU A 461 -8.52 -15.36 11.28
CA LEU A 461 -9.67 -14.73 11.95
C LEU A 461 -9.32 -14.06 13.29
N ARG A 462 -8.08 -14.13 13.73
CA ARG A 462 -7.63 -13.43 14.95
C ARG A 462 -7.51 -11.94 14.69
N PHE A 463 -8.29 -11.15 15.42
CA PHE A 463 -8.32 -9.69 15.31
C PHE A 463 -8.67 -9.18 13.90
N CYS A 464 -9.47 -9.96 13.16
CA CYS A 464 -9.96 -9.56 11.84
C CYS A 464 -10.99 -8.41 11.89
N ASP A 465 -11.61 -8.18 13.05
CA ASP A 465 -12.51 -7.05 13.31
C ASP A 465 -11.80 -5.96 14.13
N ALA A 466 -11.34 -4.91 13.46
CA ALA A 466 -10.69 -3.76 14.08
C ALA A 466 -11.63 -2.88 14.92
N PHE A 467 -12.95 -3.03 14.79
CA PHE A 467 -13.94 -2.33 15.60
C PHE A 467 -14.15 -2.99 16.97
N SER A 468 -13.70 -4.25 17.13
CA SER A 468 -13.87 -5.02 18.38
C SER A 468 -12.86 -4.66 19.48
N TYR A 469 -11.81 -3.89 19.16
CA TYR A 469 -10.77 -3.50 20.12
C TYR A 469 -10.43 -2.01 20.00
N PRO A 470 -9.88 -1.38 21.07
CA PRO A 470 -9.49 0.02 21.02
C PRO A 470 -8.49 0.26 19.89
N THR A 471 -8.80 1.20 19.01
CA THR A 471 -7.91 1.63 17.94
C THR A 471 -7.82 3.16 17.98
N PRO A 472 -6.88 3.73 18.77
CA PRO A 472 -6.77 5.17 18.93
C PRO A 472 -6.48 5.89 17.60
N CYS A 473 -6.94 7.13 17.47
CA CYS A 473 -6.66 7.94 16.30
C CYS A 473 -5.18 8.37 16.26
N ARG A 474 -4.64 8.48 15.05
CA ARG A 474 -3.39 9.17 14.76
C ARG A 474 -3.64 10.68 14.82
N HIS A 475 -2.68 11.45 15.33
CA HIS A 475 -2.73 12.91 15.30
C HIS A 475 -1.50 13.47 14.59
N GLU A 476 -1.73 14.51 13.79
CA GLU A 476 -0.66 15.23 13.11
C GLU A 476 -0.87 16.74 13.30
N PHE A 477 0.23 17.46 13.46
CA PHE A 477 0.23 18.90 13.64
C PHE A 477 1.19 19.53 12.65
N LYS A 478 0.76 20.62 12.02
CA LYS A 478 1.62 21.42 11.16
C LYS A 478 1.34 22.88 11.39
N VAL A 479 2.38 23.67 11.63
CA VAL A 479 2.28 25.13 11.70
C VAL A 479 3.43 25.73 10.93
N ALA A 480 3.14 26.69 10.08
CA ALA A 480 4.14 27.43 9.33
C ALA A 480 3.78 28.91 9.31
N GLY A 481 4.79 29.77 9.28
CA GLY A 481 4.55 31.19 9.20
C GLY A 481 5.81 32.02 9.02
N ASN A 482 5.58 33.30 8.77
CA ASN A 482 6.60 34.32 8.75
C ASN A 482 6.09 35.60 9.41
N TYR A 483 7.02 36.38 9.93
CA TYR A 483 6.71 37.65 10.56
C TYR A 483 7.86 38.64 10.32
N PRO A 484 7.58 39.81 9.70
CA PRO A 484 8.53 40.90 9.69
C PRO A 484 8.57 41.54 11.08
N LEU A 485 9.72 41.49 11.73
CA LEU A 485 9.94 42.17 13.00
C LEU A 485 9.91 43.69 12.74
N PRO A 486 9.17 44.47 13.55
CA PRO A 486 9.03 45.91 13.34
C PRO A 486 10.33 46.70 13.58
N TRP A 487 11.37 46.03 14.07
CA TRP A 487 12.67 46.58 14.38
C TRP A 487 13.72 45.94 13.46
N TYR A 488 14.51 46.78 12.79
CA TYR A 488 15.68 46.43 11.96
C TYR A 488 15.44 45.67 10.65
N ASP A 489 14.23 45.73 10.08
CA ASP A 489 13.87 45.09 8.79
C ASP A 489 14.22 43.58 8.74
N LEU A 490 14.04 42.91 9.88
CA LEU A 490 14.28 41.48 10.03
C LEU A 490 13.02 40.70 9.70
N MET A 491 13.15 39.64 8.89
CA MET A 491 12.09 38.67 8.64
C MET A 491 12.44 37.38 9.36
N VAL A 492 11.53 36.92 10.23
CA VAL A 492 11.62 35.56 10.80
C VAL A 492 10.61 34.66 10.11
N ALA A 493 10.98 33.41 9.86
CA ALA A 493 10.06 32.40 9.37
C ALA A 493 10.34 31.06 10.04
N GLY A 494 9.32 30.23 10.17
CA GLY A 494 9.48 28.92 10.76
C GLY A 494 8.37 27.96 10.37
N THR A 495 8.70 26.68 10.45
CA THR A 495 7.79 25.57 10.25
C THR A 495 8.00 24.54 11.35
N VAL A 496 6.91 24.07 11.93
CA VAL A 496 6.89 22.95 12.87
C VAL A 496 5.95 21.89 12.31
N ILE A 497 6.44 20.68 12.18
CA ILE A 497 5.66 19.51 11.80
C ILE A 497 5.83 18.48 12.91
N ALA A 498 4.72 17.96 13.44
CA ALA A 498 4.72 16.86 14.37
C ALA A 498 3.78 15.79 13.84
N ASN A 499 4.36 14.70 13.35
CA ASN A 499 3.62 13.55 12.85
C ASN A 499 3.73 12.43 13.87
N ALA A 500 2.71 11.58 13.97
CA ALA A 500 2.90 10.30 14.64
C ALA A 500 4.05 9.54 13.95
N GLY A 501 4.98 9.00 14.73
CA GLY A 501 6.13 8.29 14.16
C GLY A 501 5.72 6.98 13.51
N GLY A 502 6.64 6.41 12.72
CA GLY A 502 6.45 5.16 11.99
C GLY A 502 5.79 5.35 10.62
N TYR A 503 6.08 4.42 9.70
CA TYR A 503 5.44 4.39 8.39
C TYR A 503 3.93 4.16 8.55
N ALA A 504 3.09 4.74 7.67
CA ALA A 504 1.63 4.65 7.72
C ALA A 504 1.06 3.22 7.51
N GLY A 505 1.90 2.18 7.56
CA GLY A 505 1.53 0.77 7.56
C GLY A 505 2.31 -0.09 8.56
N ASP A 506 3.18 0.49 9.40
CA ASP A 506 3.90 -0.27 10.43
C ASP A 506 2.97 -0.57 11.60
N ALA A 507 2.25 -1.69 11.47
CA ALA A 507 1.51 -2.28 12.57
C ALA A 507 2.51 -2.80 13.62
N ILE A 508 2.51 -2.18 14.81
CA ILE A 508 3.22 -2.70 16.00
C ILE A 508 2.51 -3.93 16.62
N SER A 509 1.92 -4.78 15.78
CA SER A 509 1.28 -6.01 16.22
C SER A 509 2.29 -6.89 16.94
N GLU A 510 1.93 -7.47 18.07
CA GLU A 510 2.73 -8.54 18.64
C GLU A 510 2.33 -9.86 17.99
N THR A 511 3.28 -10.52 17.34
CA THR A 511 3.06 -11.80 16.67
C THR A 511 3.97 -12.88 17.22
N ARG A 512 3.55 -14.13 17.06
CA ARG A 512 4.35 -15.31 17.37
C ARG A 512 4.33 -16.25 16.18
N SER A 513 5.53 -16.56 15.69
CA SER A 513 5.69 -17.54 14.62
C SER A 513 5.86 -18.93 15.21
N PHE A 514 5.21 -19.88 14.55
CA PHE A 514 5.22 -21.29 14.87
C PHE A 514 5.91 -22.06 13.77
N THR A 515 6.99 -22.79 14.09
CA THR A 515 7.82 -23.53 13.14
C THR A 515 7.83 -25.04 13.41
N ARG A 516 8.17 -25.83 12.39
CA ARG A 516 8.17 -27.30 12.43
C ARG A 516 9.23 -27.92 13.34
N THR A 517 10.41 -27.30 13.47
CA THR A 517 11.60 -27.95 14.03
C THR A 517 12.20 -27.24 15.24
N SER A 518 11.92 -25.94 15.44
CA SER A 518 12.63 -25.12 16.42
C SER A 518 11.78 -24.65 17.61
N ASP A 519 10.51 -24.98 17.59
CA ASP A 519 9.53 -24.44 18.52
C ASP A 519 9.44 -25.27 19.79
N ARG A 520 9.98 -24.73 20.89
CA ARG A 520 9.86 -25.29 22.23
C ARG A 520 9.30 -24.29 23.23
N TYR A 521 8.67 -24.84 24.25
CA TYR A 521 8.19 -24.10 25.40
C TYR A 521 9.34 -23.67 26.32
N THR A 522 9.90 -22.48 26.15
CA THR A 522 11.10 -22.06 26.88
C THR A 522 10.88 -20.83 27.77
N ALA A 523 11.60 -20.78 28.90
CA ALA A 523 11.67 -19.59 29.74
C ALA A 523 12.46 -18.46 29.02
N PRO A 524 12.16 -17.17 29.26
CA PRO A 524 11.20 -16.64 30.25
C PRO A 524 9.76 -16.48 29.73
N PHE A 525 9.48 -16.81 28.46
CA PHE A 525 8.14 -16.65 27.88
C PHE A 525 7.11 -17.58 28.51
N TYR A 526 7.58 -18.68 29.06
CA TYR A 526 6.77 -19.64 29.79
C TYR A 526 7.37 -19.94 31.14
N THR A 527 6.49 -20.11 32.13
CA THR A 527 6.83 -20.41 33.51
C THR A 527 5.95 -21.54 34.02
N ALA A 528 6.36 -22.21 35.09
CA ALA A 528 5.54 -23.24 35.74
C ALA A 528 4.14 -22.74 36.17
N VAL A 529 3.93 -21.41 36.27
CA VAL A 529 2.67 -20.79 36.68
C VAL A 529 1.68 -20.64 35.52
N ASN A 530 2.13 -20.17 34.34
CA ASN A 530 1.23 -19.99 33.18
C ASN A 530 1.09 -21.26 32.34
N CYS A 531 1.81 -22.33 32.70
CA CYS A 531 1.90 -23.53 31.89
C CYS A 531 1.41 -24.77 32.66
N THR A 532 0.14 -24.73 33.02
CA THR A 532 -0.57 -25.80 33.75
C THR A 532 -1.45 -26.59 32.77
N GLY A 533 -1.08 -27.84 32.44
CA GLY A 533 -1.84 -28.69 31.49
C GLY A 533 -0.94 -29.52 30.55
N THR A 534 -1.32 -29.65 29.27
CA THR A 534 -0.63 -30.39 28.18
C THR A 534 0.75 -29.83 27.78
N PHE A 535 1.30 -28.98 28.62
CA PHE A 535 2.48 -28.17 28.38
C PHE A 535 3.62 -28.67 29.26
N VAL A 536 4.81 -28.79 28.68
CA VAL A 536 6.04 -29.09 29.43
C VAL A 536 7.14 -28.12 29.01
N LEU A 537 7.77 -27.43 29.96
CA LEU A 537 8.94 -26.57 29.68
C LEU A 537 10.06 -27.40 29.03
N GLY A 538 10.63 -26.89 27.94
CA GLY A 538 11.67 -27.54 27.13
C GLY A 538 11.14 -28.53 26.08
N ALA A 539 9.86 -28.90 26.15
CA ALA A 539 9.24 -29.77 25.16
C ALA A 539 8.88 -28.98 23.87
N PRO A 540 8.82 -29.66 22.71
CA PRO A 540 8.30 -29.07 21.49
C PRO A 540 6.87 -28.55 21.70
N ILE A 541 6.53 -27.44 21.07
CA ILE A 541 5.17 -26.88 21.09
C ILE A 541 4.25 -27.72 20.22
N ILE A 542 4.78 -28.20 19.08
CA ILE A 542 4.09 -29.07 18.14
C ILE A 542 4.77 -30.43 18.25
N THR A 543 4.17 -31.34 19.01
CA THR A 543 4.73 -32.69 19.25
C THR A 543 4.11 -33.77 18.38
N ASN A 544 2.84 -33.62 17.97
CA ASN A 544 2.10 -34.60 17.19
C ASN A 544 1.02 -33.89 16.34
N ALA A 545 0.95 -34.17 15.04
CA ALA A 545 -0.34 -34.11 14.35
C ALA A 545 -1.10 -35.41 14.66
N ASN A 546 -2.42 -35.37 14.51
CA ASN A 546 -3.27 -36.56 14.43
C ASN A 546 -2.55 -37.71 13.69
N GLY A 547 -2.11 -38.75 14.42
CA GLY A 547 -1.51 -39.94 13.82
C GLY A 547 -0.01 -40.17 14.00
N GLY A 548 0.73 -39.37 14.79
CA GLY A 548 2.09 -39.74 15.23
C GLY A 548 3.21 -39.61 14.17
N VAL A 549 2.95 -38.87 13.10
CA VAL A 549 3.97 -38.37 12.16
C VAL A 549 4.17 -36.88 12.43
N VAL A 550 5.39 -36.37 12.25
CA VAL A 550 5.72 -34.93 12.34
C VAL A 550 4.66 -34.13 11.59
N SER A 551 4.01 -33.18 12.27
CA SER A 551 2.86 -32.43 11.72
C SER A 551 3.17 -31.95 10.31
N PRO A 552 2.36 -32.30 9.30
CA PRO A 552 2.45 -31.71 7.98
C PRO A 552 1.95 -30.26 8.09
N THR A 553 2.83 -29.41 8.58
CA THR A 553 2.70 -27.96 8.67
C THR A 553 1.59 -27.44 9.61
N VAL A 554 1.41 -26.11 9.63
CA VAL A 554 0.42 -25.31 10.33
C VAL A 554 -0.05 -24.24 9.35
N GLY A 555 -1.37 -24.08 9.19
CA GLY A 555 -1.97 -23.19 8.18
C GLY A 555 -1.69 -23.62 6.73
N THR A 556 -1.76 -22.69 5.78
CA THR A 556 -1.52 -22.93 4.33
C THR A 556 -0.03 -23.04 3.94
N SER A 557 0.90 -22.71 4.84
CA SER A 557 2.35 -22.69 4.58
C SER A 557 2.96 -24.10 4.58
N THR A 558 4.24 -24.25 4.19
CA THR A 558 5.05 -25.47 4.37
C THR A 558 6.13 -25.35 5.46
N THR A 559 6.38 -24.13 5.96
CA THR A 559 7.54 -23.81 6.81
C THR A 559 7.17 -23.25 8.19
N SER A 560 6.27 -22.27 8.25
CA SER A 560 5.85 -21.61 9.50
C SER A 560 4.47 -20.95 9.40
N ASN A 561 3.85 -20.72 10.55
CA ASN A 561 2.61 -19.97 10.69
C ASN A 561 2.77 -18.85 11.72
N THR A 562 2.33 -17.64 11.41
CA THR A 562 2.49 -16.49 12.31
C THR A 562 1.14 -16.06 12.86
N GLN A 563 1.01 -16.09 14.18
CA GLN A 563 -0.22 -15.77 14.90
C GLN A 563 -0.12 -14.40 15.57
N THR A 564 -1.12 -13.56 15.38
CA THR A 564 -1.23 -12.29 16.10
C THR A 564 -1.68 -12.55 17.55
N LEU A 565 -0.91 -12.01 18.50
CA LEU A 565 -1.19 -12.03 19.95
C LEU A 565 -1.83 -10.72 20.41
N LEU A 566 -1.37 -9.60 19.85
CA LEU A 566 -1.93 -8.27 20.06
C LEU A 566 -2.03 -7.58 18.70
N PRO A 567 -3.19 -7.04 18.31
CA PRO A 567 -3.36 -6.39 17.03
C PRO A 567 -2.52 -5.12 16.95
N GLY A 568 -2.05 -4.81 15.73
CA GLY A 568 -1.40 -3.55 15.44
C GLY A 568 -2.31 -2.36 15.72
N ASN A 569 -1.73 -1.22 16.06
CA ASN A 569 -2.44 0.04 16.30
C ASN A 569 -3.45 0.02 17.45
N SER A 570 -3.42 -0.98 18.34
CA SER A 570 -4.40 -1.09 19.42
C SER A 570 -4.08 -0.21 20.63
N VAL A 571 -2.84 -0.23 21.13
CA VAL A 571 -2.49 0.44 22.40
C VAL A 571 -1.15 1.17 22.41
N LYS A 572 -0.42 1.17 21.31
CA LYS A 572 0.90 1.81 21.26
C LYS A 572 1.08 2.54 19.92
N PHE A 573 1.73 3.69 19.99
CA PHE A 573 2.19 4.44 18.82
C PHE A 573 3.70 4.58 18.90
N PRO A 574 4.40 4.62 17.75
CA PRO A 574 5.78 5.09 17.76
C PRO A 574 5.85 6.53 18.29
N PRO A 575 6.98 6.93 18.90
CA PRO A 575 7.17 8.30 19.36
C PRO A 575 6.94 9.32 18.23
N TYR A 576 6.43 10.50 18.57
CA TYR A 576 6.23 11.56 17.58
C TYR A 576 7.54 11.95 16.90
N TRP A 577 7.44 12.15 15.59
CA TRP A 577 8.49 12.75 14.79
C TRP A 577 8.23 14.25 14.67
N ILE A 578 9.08 15.06 15.30
CA ILE A 578 8.96 16.53 15.31
C ILE A 578 10.10 17.15 14.50
N GLN A 579 9.75 17.81 13.41
CA GLN A 579 10.67 18.58 12.58
C GLN A 579 10.41 20.08 12.77
N MET A 580 11.49 20.83 12.98
CA MET A 580 11.48 22.28 13.09
C MET A 580 12.48 22.89 12.12
N ASP A 581 11.98 23.78 11.27
CA ASP A 581 12.77 24.61 10.38
C ASP A 581 12.57 26.08 10.76
N ALA A 582 13.65 26.86 10.80
CA ALA A 582 13.61 28.27 11.14
C ALA A 582 14.56 29.08 10.27
N SER A 583 14.20 30.33 9.98
CA SER A 583 15.08 31.27 9.31
C SER A 583 14.93 32.69 9.86
N ILE A 584 16.03 33.43 9.78
CA ILE A 584 16.07 34.88 9.99
C ILE A 584 16.77 35.52 8.79
N ALA A 585 16.16 36.55 8.23
CA ALA A 585 16.70 37.26 7.08
C ALA A 585 16.66 38.76 7.31
N LYS A 586 17.64 39.47 6.76
CA LYS A 586 17.67 40.93 6.67
C LYS A 586 17.89 41.36 5.25
N THR A 587 17.07 42.29 4.77
CA THR A 587 17.34 42.98 3.51
C THR A 587 17.96 44.35 3.81
N ILE A 588 19.11 44.63 3.19
CA ILE A 588 19.88 45.85 3.33
C ILE A 588 19.81 46.59 1.98
N ALA A 589 19.34 47.83 1.99
CA ALA A 589 19.41 48.70 0.83
C ALA A 589 20.81 49.35 0.78
N LEU A 590 21.59 49.07 -0.27
CA LEU A 590 22.95 49.60 -0.43
C LEU A 590 23.01 50.89 -1.28
N GLY A 591 21.84 51.44 -1.64
CA GLY A 591 21.70 52.59 -2.54
C GLY A 591 21.47 52.19 -4.01
N GLY A 592 20.79 53.06 -4.77
CA GLY A 592 20.40 52.76 -6.16
C GLY A 592 19.30 51.69 -6.28
N ARG A 593 19.39 50.81 -7.29
CA ARG A 593 18.50 49.64 -7.46
C ARG A 593 18.99 48.38 -6.73
N VAL A 594 20.11 48.49 -6.00
CA VAL A 594 20.78 47.34 -5.37
C VAL A 594 20.16 47.02 -4.01
N ARG A 595 19.67 45.79 -3.85
CA ARG A 595 19.21 45.20 -2.59
C ARG A 595 20.06 43.99 -2.23
N TRP A 596 20.50 43.93 -0.98
CA TRP A 596 21.34 42.86 -0.47
C TRP A 596 20.63 42.12 0.68
N GLU A 597 20.28 40.86 0.48
CA GLU A 597 19.68 40.01 1.50
C GLU A 597 20.75 39.14 2.15
N VAL A 598 20.73 39.06 3.48
CA VAL A 598 21.52 38.11 4.28
C VAL A 598 20.54 37.25 5.07
N ARG A 599 20.69 35.94 4.99
CA ARG A 599 19.77 34.97 5.60
C ARG A 599 20.54 33.86 6.31
N ALA A 600 20.13 33.57 7.54
CA ALA A 600 20.53 32.39 8.29
C ALA A 600 19.34 31.45 8.44
N GLU A 601 19.54 30.18 8.15
CA GLU A 601 18.51 29.14 8.15
C GLU A 601 19.00 27.93 8.94
N GLY A 602 18.09 27.33 9.69
CA GLY A 602 18.26 26.07 10.39
C GLY A 602 17.17 25.10 9.95
N PHE A 603 17.57 23.95 9.42
CA PHE A 603 16.67 22.88 9.01
C PHE A 603 16.81 21.68 9.95
N ASN A 604 15.70 20.96 10.18
CA ASN A 604 15.64 19.76 11.01
C ASN A 604 16.12 19.99 12.45
N LEU A 605 15.97 21.20 13.00
CA LEU A 605 16.59 21.63 14.26
C LEU A 605 16.23 20.74 15.46
N SER A 606 14.98 20.25 15.51
CA SER A 606 14.47 19.36 16.56
C SER A 606 14.56 17.88 16.23
N ASN A 607 15.01 17.52 15.02
CA ASN A 607 14.90 16.15 14.54
C ASN A 607 15.72 15.20 15.42
N ALA A 608 15.13 14.04 15.73
CA ALA A 608 15.87 12.91 16.25
C ALA A 608 16.75 12.39 15.12
N GLY A 609 18.03 12.09 15.38
CA GLY A 609 18.99 11.70 14.33
C GLY A 609 18.61 10.42 13.55
N PHE A 610 17.53 9.75 13.92
CA PHE A 610 16.99 8.57 13.27
C PHE A 610 15.47 8.47 13.50
N GLU A 611 14.76 7.93 12.51
CA GLU A 611 13.44 7.34 12.70
C GLU A 611 13.57 6.01 13.45
N ARG A 612 12.58 5.71 14.29
CA ARG A 612 12.51 4.43 14.99
C ARG A 612 11.59 3.49 14.22
N GLY A 613 12.15 2.39 13.75
CA GLY A 613 11.41 1.23 13.30
C GLY A 613 11.12 0.31 14.48
N THR A 614 10.11 -0.53 14.33
CA THR A 614 9.83 -1.61 15.26
C THR A 614 9.85 -2.92 14.51
N ARG A 615 10.34 -3.98 15.17
CA ARG A 615 10.18 -5.35 14.66
C ARG A 615 9.57 -6.17 15.78
N SER A 616 8.45 -6.81 15.50
CA SER A 616 7.80 -7.72 16.43
C SER A 616 7.71 -9.10 15.82
N THR A 617 8.53 -10.01 16.34
CA THR A 617 8.35 -11.44 16.10
C THR A 617 8.84 -12.15 17.34
N ARG A 618 7.92 -12.77 18.09
CA ARG A 618 8.29 -13.70 19.17
C ARG A 618 8.66 -15.04 18.51
N GLY A 619 9.96 -15.33 18.41
CA GLY A 619 10.47 -16.65 18.04
C GLY A 619 11.43 -16.69 16.83
N THR A 620 12.65 -17.17 17.10
CA THR A 620 13.47 -18.11 16.28
C THR A 620 14.38 -18.85 17.27
N SER A 621 15.00 -19.97 16.85
CA SER A 621 15.79 -20.96 17.62
C SER A 621 16.88 -20.43 18.56
N VAL A 622 17.24 -19.14 18.49
CA VAL A 622 18.31 -18.48 19.26
C VAL A 622 17.80 -17.42 20.24
N GLY A 623 16.61 -17.64 20.83
CA GLY A 623 16.24 -16.94 22.07
C GLY A 623 16.23 -15.41 21.98
N ARG A 624 15.74 -14.84 20.87
CA ARG A 624 15.47 -13.39 20.86
C ARG A 624 14.37 -13.09 21.87
N GLN A 625 14.70 -12.26 22.86
CA GLN A 625 13.76 -11.57 23.72
C GLN A 625 12.65 -10.95 22.87
N SER A 626 11.40 -11.40 23.05
CA SER A 626 10.28 -10.60 22.61
C SER A 626 9.98 -9.52 23.65
N GLY A 627 10.53 -8.34 23.41
CA GLY A 627 9.78 -7.11 23.49
C GLY A 627 9.86 -6.49 22.10
N ASN A 628 8.84 -5.73 21.66
CA ASN A 628 9.00 -4.87 20.50
C ASN A 628 10.25 -4.02 20.71
N PHE A 629 11.36 -4.34 20.03
CA PHE A 629 12.58 -3.56 20.16
C PHE A 629 12.57 -2.51 19.06
N GLU A 630 12.75 -1.27 19.50
CA GLU A 630 12.89 -0.13 18.60
C GLU A 630 14.32 -0.13 18.08
N TYR A 631 14.48 -0.03 16.76
CA TYR A 631 15.76 0.14 16.11
C TYR A 631 15.73 1.41 15.27
N ALA A 632 16.89 2.00 14.98
CA ALA A 632 16.97 3.08 14.01
C ALA A 632 16.64 2.51 12.63
N SER A 633 15.47 2.82 12.07
CA SER A 633 15.04 2.32 10.74
C SER A 633 15.70 3.12 9.62
N VAL A 634 15.69 4.45 9.77
CA VAL A 634 16.19 5.39 8.76
C VAL A 634 16.96 6.48 9.48
N ILE A 635 18.14 6.82 8.96
CA ILE A 635 18.88 8.00 9.41
C ILE A 635 18.20 9.21 8.79
N ASN A 636 17.69 10.10 9.63
CA ASN A 636 17.01 11.29 9.15
C ASN A 636 18.01 12.28 8.55
N ASN A 637 17.53 13.16 7.68
CA ASN A 637 18.31 14.30 7.23
C ASN A 637 18.88 15.04 8.45
N GLY A 638 20.19 15.28 8.40
CA GLY A 638 20.90 15.94 9.48
C GLY A 638 20.36 17.35 9.76
N ARG A 639 20.76 17.89 10.91
CA ARG A 639 20.58 19.31 11.23
C ARG A 639 21.45 20.13 10.28
N ILE A 640 20.84 21.00 9.49
CA ILE A 640 21.57 21.82 8.51
C ILE A 640 21.48 23.27 8.95
N LEU A 641 22.64 23.92 9.04
CA LEU A 641 22.73 25.37 9.13
C LEU A 641 23.15 25.90 7.78
N ARG A 642 22.41 26.87 7.25
CA ARG A 642 22.73 27.54 6.00
C ARG A 642 22.84 29.04 6.23
N LEU A 643 23.94 29.62 5.77
CA LEU A 643 24.06 31.06 5.61
C LEU A 643 24.02 31.33 4.10
N SER A 644 23.12 32.22 3.68
CA SER A 644 23.02 32.64 2.29
C SER A 644 22.99 34.15 2.19
N THR A 645 23.47 34.64 1.05
CA THR A 645 23.35 36.04 0.71
C THR A 645 22.97 36.19 -0.75
N THR A 646 22.05 37.09 -1.03
CA THR A 646 21.54 37.34 -2.39
C THR A 646 21.59 38.84 -2.66
N ALA A 647 22.27 39.25 -3.73
CA ALA A 647 22.21 40.62 -4.24
C ALA A 647 21.31 40.66 -5.48
N ARG A 648 20.42 41.65 -5.54
CA ARG A 648 19.63 41.99 -6.74
C ARG A 648 19.97 43.43 -7.13
N TRP A 649 20.27 43.69 -8.40
CA TRP A 649 20.69 45.00 -8.92
C TRP A 649 19.89 45.42 -10.14
#